data_AF-A0A7Z9WX63-F1
#
_entry.id   AF-A0A7Z9WX63-F1
#
_cell.length_a   1.000
_cell.length_b   1.000
_cell.length_c   1.000
_cell.angle_alpha   90.00
_cell.angle_beta   90.00
_cell.angle_gamma   90.00
#
_symmetry.space_group_name_H-M   'P 1'
#
loop_
_entity.id
_entity.type
_entity.pdbx_description
1 polymer ?
#
loop_
_entity_poly.entity_id
_entity_poly.type
_entity_poly.pdbx_seq_one_letter_code
_entity_poly.pdbx_strand_id
1 'polypeptide(L)'
;LIVADFINWAIDQRIPVGPGRGSGAGSLAAYAMRITNIDPIPYGLIFERFLNPERVSMPDFDIDFCQDRRGEVIDYVRQKYGGAPNVAQIITFGSMKAKGAIRDVGRALDIPFSEVDRIAKLIPDALKMTIDKAIDEEPRIADAANKDPRIAELIKVAQTLEGLARHTSTHAAGIVVSPKPMVEYLPTCKGKDGETLTQYPMKYTELTGLIKFDFLGLKTLTVIDYALKHIKSDIGTDLDINTLPMDDIKTFEILCSGDALGIFQLESSGMRELLVKMAPEQFSDLIALVALYRPGPLDSGMVDDFVETKHGRATANYPLPQLKPVLEETYGVIVYQEQVMKIANILANYSLGDADILRRAMGKKIAEVMDEEKVKFMKGAIKNEIDEKKAEVVFDLMAKFAGYGFNKSHSAAYALICYQTAYLKAHYPAQFMAALLSCDMNNTDKVVLYINDCREHSLEVLPPDINESMIDFSVRNDQIRFGLAAVKNVGKAALQSIIEEREEGGTYKSLEDFCNRVDSRKVNSRVIESLIKSGSFDSVGCKRSQLMAIVDQAMDKAKAVQRDKQSGQLSLFALSPATDTTDKSAIILPDIPEWDERLRLTQEKETVGFYITGHPLDEDLHEIKTITDTDIAGLAEFGEDQPVRIGGLIRSCKQLKSKKGDPMAFITIEDLLNAVEVIVFPNTFAECYSLLSSTETIIIQGTVQNDERGPKIIAESLELLPDARVTHTESIKIQMNSEKISRKRMESLKQILYQYHGNCPLLLTMHFPGQGEVDIEILKDLTVRPCREFTEATEQILGYKALSFKKKTITSKRKKRWGQARPS
;
A
#
# COMPACT_ATOMS: atom_id res chain seq x y z
N LEU A 1 14.66 -34.69 -6.83
CA LEU A 1 15.13 -35.21 -5.53
C LEU A 1 15.69 -34.11 -4.65
N ILE A 2 16.82 -33.47 -4.97
CA ILE A 2 17.37 -32.35 -4.17
C ILE A 2 16.29 -31.27 -3.91
N VAL A 3 15.58 -30.85 -4.96
CA VAL A 3 14.48 -29.86 -4.84
C VAL A 3 13.36 -30.34 -3.92
N ALA A 4 12.87 -31.56 -4.11
CA ALA A 4 11.82 -32.14 -3.26
C ALA A 4 12.27 -32.25 -1.79
N ASP A 5 13.54 -32.50 -1.55
CA ASP A 5 14.08 -32.72 -0.22
C ASP A 5 14.00 -31.46 0.67
N PHE A 6 14.55 -30.33 0.22
CA PHE A 6 14.50 -29.12 1.03
C PHE A 6 13.11 -28.47 1.06
N ILE A 7 12.27 -28.68 0.04
CA ILE A 7 10.86 -28.24 0.06
C ILE A 7 10.07 -29.05 1.08
N ASN A 8 10.14 -30.38 1.04
CA ASN A 8 9.41 -31.22 1.99
C ASN A 8 9.91 -30.99 3.42
N TRP A 9 11.23 -30.81 3.62
CA TRP A 9 11.76 -30.41 4.91
C TRP A 9 11.16 -29.08 5.40
N ALA A 10 11.09 -28.06 4.52
CA ALA A 10 10.49 -26.77 4.87
C ALA A 10 9.01 -26.94 5.27
N ILE A 11 8.23 -27.71 4.51
CA ILE A 11 6.83 -28.01 4.82
C ILE A 11 6.70 -28.73 6.17
N ASP A 12 7.55 -29.73 6.43
CA ASP A 12 7.55 -30.48 7.70
C ASP A 12 7.92 -29.59 8.90
N GLN A 13 8.76 -28.56 8.70
CA GLN A 13 9.09 -27.52 9.68
C GLN A 13 8.06 -26.38 9.74
N ARG A 14 6.90 -26.54 9.07
CA ARG A 14 5.84 -25.53 8.93
C ARG A 14 6.36 -24.19 8.41
N ILE A 15 7.31 -24.22 7.48
CA ILE A 15 7.75 -23.05 6.73
C ILE A 15 6.88 -22.97 5.48
N PRO A 16 6.12 -21.89 5.28
CA PRO A 16 5.29 -21.72 4.09
C PRO A 16 6.12 -21.73 2.81
N VAL A 17 5.68 -22.54 1.85
CA VAL A 17 6.25 -22.66 0.50
C VAL A 17 5.17 -22.29 -0.51
N GLY A 18 5.53 -21.50 -1.50
CA GLY A 18 4.62 -21.13 -2.58
C GLY A 18 4.24 -22.32 -3.45
N PRO A 19 3.13 -22.22 -4.20
CA PRO A 19 2.61 -23.32 -5.01
C PRO A 19 3.46 -23.67 -6.24
N GLY A 20 4.49 -22.88 -6.52
CA GLY A 20 5.43 -23.05 -7.63
C GLY A 20 5.58 -21.75 -8.41
N ARG A 21 6.69 -21.62 -9.14
CA ARG A 21 6.96 -20.46 -9.99
C ARG A 21 7.52 -20.90 -11.34
N GLY A 22 7.29 -20.07 -12.36
CA GLY A 22 7.71 -20.37 -13.72
C GLY A 22 6.99 -21.58 -14.29
N SER A 23 7.67 -22.30 -15.18
CA SER A 23 7.10 -23.49 -15.83
C SER A 23 7.09 -24.74 -14.96
N GLY A 24 7.75 -24.76 -13.80
CA GLY A 24 7.83 -25.93 -12.92
C GLY A 24 6.46 -26.50 -12.52
N ALA A 25 5.46 -25.63 -12.39
CA ALA A 25 4.06 -25.98 -12.12
C ALA A 25 3.39 -26.81 -13.23
N GLY A 26 3.97 -26.90 -14.44
CA GLY A 26 3.47 -27.78 -15.50
C GLY A 26 3.84 -29.26 -15.34
N SER A 27 4.63 -29.62 -14.32
CA SER A 27 5.11 -30.99 -14.11
C SER A 27 4.27 -31.74 -13.10
N LEU A 28 3.55 -32.78 -13.57
CA LEU A 28 2.81 -33.69 -12.69
C LEU A 28 3.74 -34.42 -11.70
N ALA A 29 4.97 -34.75 -12.14
CA ALA A 29 5.96 -35.35 -11.25
C ALA A 29 6.41 -34.38 -10.14
N ALA A 30 6.50 -33.07 -10.45
CA ALA A 30 6.81 -32.06 -9.44
C ALA A 30 5.67 -31.94 -8.42
N TYR A 31 4.42 -31.94 -8.88
CA TYR A 31 3.24 -31.94 -8.02
C TYR A 31 3.17 -33.19 -7.13
N ALA A 32 3.35 -34.39 -7.70
CA ALA A 32 3.34 -35.65 -6.95
C ALA A 32 4.45 -35.75 -5.89
N MET A 33 5.60 -35.10 -6.12
CA MET A 33 6.70 -35.01 -5.15
C MET A 33 6.56 -33.82 -4.17
N ARG A 34 5.44 -33.09 -4.21
CA ARG A 34 5.17 -31.88 -3.41
C ARG A 34 6.17 -30.74 -3.65
N ILE A 35 6.81 -30.71 -4.82
CA ILE A 35 7.66 -29.58 -5.25
C ILE A 35 6.77 -28.39 -5.63
N THR A 36 5.64 -28.67 -6.27
CA THR A 36 4.61 -27.69 -6.61
C THR A 36 3.30 -28.09 -5.95
N ASN A 37 2.41 -27.14 -5.77
CA ASN A 37 1.17 -27.32 -5.01
C ASN A 37 -0.09 -26.99 -5.82
N ILE A 38 0.05 -26.94 -7.14
CA ILE A 38 -1.07 -26.80 -8.09
C ILE A 38 -1.10 -28.03 -8.99
N ASP A 39 -2.28 -28.65 -9.12
CA ASP A 39 -2.48 -29.78 -10.03
C ASP A 39 -2.43 -29.28 -11.48
N PRO A 40 -1.48 -29.76 -12.32
CA PRO A 40 -1.37 -29.30 -13.70
C PRO A 40 -2.49 -29.79 -14.62
N ILE A 41 -3.19 -30.88 -14.29
CA ILE A 41 -4.13 -31.54 -15.21
C ILE A 41 -5.39 -30.70 -15.46
N PRO A 42 -6.14 -30.24 -14.43
CA PRO A 42 -7.38 -29.49 -14.63
C PRO A 42 -7.18 -28.19 -15.40
N TYR A 43 -6.03 -27.54 -15.23
CA TYR A 43 -5.71 -26.27 -15.88
C TYR A 43 -4.94 -26.43 -17.19
N GLY A 44 -4.72 -27.67 -17.64
CA GLY A 44 -4.05 -27.98 -18.90
C GLY A 44 -2.63 -27.41 -19.00
N LEU A 45 -1.89 -27.40 -17.88
CA LEU A 45 -0.51 -26.95 -17.81
C LEU A 45 0.40 -27.99 -18.50
N ILE A 46 1.35 -27.53 -19.31
CA ILE A 46 2.12 -28.40 -20.22
C ILE A 46 3.52 -28.70 -19.64
N PHE A 47 3.91 -29.98 -19.62
CA PHE A 47 5.22 -30.43 -19.12
C PHE A 47 6.38 -30.02 -20.04
N GLU A 48 6.20 -30.10 -21.35
CA GLU A 48 7.24 -29.82 -22.36
C GLU A 48 7.67 -28.35 -22.35
N ARG A 49 6.80 -27.48 -21.83
CA ARG A 49 7.08 -26.05 -21.59
C ARG A 49 8.05 -25.84 -20.42
N PHE A 50 8.16 -26.81 -19.51
CA PHE A 50 9.15 -26.88 -18.43
C PHE A 50 10.42 -27.58 -18.88
N LEU A 51 10.30 -28.83 -19.31
CA LEU A 51 11.40 -29.65 -19.78
C LEU A 51 11.10 -30.13 -21.20
N ASN A 52 11.77 -29.54 -22.17
CA ASN A 52 11.58 -29.92 -23.57
C ASN A 52 12.41 -31.19 -23.87
N PRO A 53 11.78 -32.33 -24.20
CA PRO A 53 12.49 -33.58 -24.46
C PRO A 53 13.42 -33.51 -25.69
N GLU A 54 13.14 -32.61 -26.62
CA GLU A 54 13.92 -32.42 -27.85
C GLU A 54 15.10 -31.45 -27.66
N ARG A 55 15.24 -30.84 -26.47
CA ARG A 55 16.35 -29.94 -26.13
C ARG A 55 16.97 -30.28 -24.79
N VAL A 56 18.25 -30.62 -24.82
CA VAL A 56 19.05 -30.80 -23.59
C VAL A 56 19.33 -29.43 -22.96
N SER A 57 18.47 -29.01 -22.03
CA SER A 57 18.69 -27.86 -21.15
C SER A 57 18.39 -28.27 -19.71
N MET A 58 19.22 -27.84 -18.76
CA MET A 58 18.91 -28.05 -17.34
C MET A 58 17.61 -27.32 -16.97
N PRO A 59 16.70 -27.98 -16.24
CA PRO A 59 15.53 -27.31 -15.71
C PRO A 59 15.92 -26.33 -14.60
N ASP A 60 15.27 -25.17 -14.56
CA ASP A 60 15.39 -24.19 -13.48
C ASP A 60 14.13 -24.26 -12.61
N PHE A 61 14.31 -24.33 -11.29
CA PHE A 61 13.22 -24.31 -10.31
C PHE A 61 13.38 -23.06 -9.44
N ASP A 62 12.50 -22.09 -9.69
CA ASP A 62 12.31 -20.94 -8.83
C ASP A 62 11.29 -21.31 -7.74
N ILE A 63 11.64 -21.07 -6.48
CA ILE A 63 10.83 -21.48 -5.34
C ILE A 63 10.64 -20.30 -4.40
N ASP A 64 9.38 -20.04 -4.07
CA ASP A 64 8.99 -18.99 -3.13
C ASP A 64 8.89 -19.59 -1.73
N PHE A 65 9.59 -19.00 -0.76
CA PHE A 65 9.47 -19.28 0.67
C PHE A 65 8.93 -18.03 1.39
N CYS A 66 8.34 -18.19 2.56
CA CYS A 66 8.06 -17.02 3.41
C CYS A 66 9.35 -16.23 3.68
N GLN A 67 9.25 -14.91 3.69
CA GLN A 67 10.40 -14.03 3.77
C GLN A 67 11.20 -14.24 5.07
N ASP A 68 10.51 -14.49 6.18
CA ASP A 68 11.09 -14.45 7.52
C ASP A 68 11.88 -15.73 7.84
N ARG A 69 11.39 -16.89 7.39
CA ARG A 69 11.98 -18.20 7.70
C ARG A 69 12.77 -18.80 6.54
N ARG A 70 12.96 -18.05 5.44
CA ARG A 70 13.78 -18.50 4.31
C ARG A 70 15.22 -18.84 4.73
N GLY A 71 15.78 -18.09 5.68
CA GLY A 71 17.13 -18.34 6.21
C GLY A 71 17.31 -19.77 6.75
N GLU A 72 16.29 -20.30 7.43
CA GLU A 72 16.30 -21.66 7.97
C GLU A 72 16.46 -22.72 6.86
N VAL A 73 15.80 -22.52 5.71
CA VAL A 73 15.91 -23.42 4.55
C VAL A 73 17.31 -23.35 3.93
N ILE A 74 17.89 -22.16 3.85
CA ILE A 74 19.28 -21.98 3.36
C ILE A 74 20.25 -22.72 4.29
N ASP A 75 20.07 -22.58 5.60
CA ASP A 75 20.94 -23.23 6.57
C ASP A 75 20.77 -24.76 6.56
N TYR A 76 19.55 -25.27 6.36
CA TYR A 76 19.32 -26.70 6.12
C TYR A 76 20.09 -27.21 4.90
N VAL A 77 19.99 -26.51 3.76
CA VAL A 77 20.71 -26.88 2.53
C VAL A 77 22.22 -26.86 2.77
N ARG A 78 22.74 -25.82 3.45
CA ARG A 78 24.16 -25.77 3.83
C ARG A 78 24.56 -26.97 4.68
N GLN A 79 23.81 -27.27 5.75
CA GLN A 79 24.14 -28.39 6.64
C GLN A 79 24.11 -29.74 5.93
N LYS A 80 23.14 -29.93 5.03
CA LYS A 80 22.92 -31.22 4.34
C LYS A 80 23.89 -31.48 3.19
N TYR A 81 24.22 -30.46 2.41
CA TYR A 81 24.96 -30.62 1.15
C TYR A 81 26.44 -30.22 1.24
N GLY A 82 27.10 -30.49 2.37
CA GLY A 82 28.56 -30.35 2.51
C GLY A 82 29.04 -29.01 3.08
N GLY A 83 28.16 -28.21 3.68
CA GLY A 83 28.52 -27.01 4.41
C GLY A 83 28.87 -25.80 3.54
N ALA A 84 29.49 -24.82 4.19
CA ALA A 84 29.99 -23.60 3.55
C ALA A 84 30.98 -23.81 2.38
N PRO A 85 31.75 -24.92 2.30
CA PRO A 85 32.59 -25.20 1.12
C PRO A 85 31.81 -25.58 -0.13
N ASN A 86 30.62 -26.18 -0.01
CA ASN A 86 29.87 -26.76 -1.15
C ASN A 86 28.58 -25.99 -1.48
N VAL A 87 28.14 -25.10 -0.59
CA VAL A 87 26.95 -24.27 -0.77
C VAL A 87 27.33 -22.80 -0.67
N ALA A 88 27.06 -22.03 -1.73
CA ALA A 88 27.32 -20.59 -1.78
C ALA A 88 26.10 -19.84 -2.29
N GLN A 89 25.92 -18.60 -1.83
CA GLN A 89 24.96 -17.69 -2.43
C GLN A 89 25.61 -16.95 -3.61
N ILE A 90 24.82 -16.60 -4.60
CA ILE A 90 25.30 -15.88 -5.78
C ILE A 90 25.57 -14.41 -5.40
N ILE A 91 26.69 -13.85 -5.84
CA ILE A 91 26.94 -12.41 -5.69
C ILE A 91 26.18 -11.59 -6.73
N THR A 92 25.78 -10.39 -6.34
CA THR A 92 25.25 -9.36 -7.22
C THR A 92 26.11 -8.12 -7.11
N PHE A 93 26.37 -7.48 -8.24
CA PHE A 93 27.06 -6.20 -8.30
C PHE A 93 26.03 -5.10 -8.49
N GLY A 94 25.87 -4.25 -7.48
CA GLY A 94 25.05 -3.05 -7.61
C GLY A 94 25.74 -2.07 -8.55
N SER A 95 25.12 -1.73 -9.68
CA SER A 95 25.65 -0.72 -10.60
C SER A 95 25.26 0.70 -10.18
N MET A 96 26.05 1.69 -10.59
CA MET A 96 25.72 3.11 -10.42
C MET A 96 24.59 3.49 -11.40
N LYS A 97 23.35 3.48 -10.91
CA LYS A 97 22.18 3.98 -11.66
C LYS A 97 22.20 5.50 -11.75
N ALA A 98 21.65 6.08 -12.82
CA ALA A 98 21.59 7.53 -13.09
C ALA A 98 21.44 8.43 -11.85
N LYS A 99 20.35 8.28 -11.08
CA LYS A 99 20.10 9.08 -9.85
C LYS A 99 21.17 8.89 -8.78
N GLY A 100 21.63 7.65 -8.59
CA GLY A 100 22.67 7.32 -7.62
C GLY A 100 24.04 7.87 -8.02
N ALA A 101 24.37 7.81 -9.31
CA ALA A 101 25.60 8.37 -9.86
C ALA A 101 25.68 9.89 -9.63
N ILE A 102 24.60 10.63 -9.93
CA ILE A 102 24.53 12.08 -9.67
C ILE A 102 24.72 12.37 -8.17
N ARG A 103 24.04 11.64 -7.28
CA ARG A 103 24.17 11.87 -5.82
C ARG A 103 25.58 11.61 -5.29
N ASP A 104 26.21 10.51 -5.73
CA ASP A 104 27.55 10.14 -5.27
C ASP A 104 28.62 11.11 -5.79
N VAL A 105 28.54 11.50 -7.07
CA VAL A 105 29.46 12.48 -7.68
C VAL A 105 29.26 13.85 -7.05
N GLY A 106 28.01 14.28 -6.82
CA GLY A 106 27.73 15.56 -6.18
C GLY A 106 28.33 15.67 -4.79
N ARG A 107 28.30 14.59 -4.02
CA ARG A 107 29.00 14.51 -2.72
C ARG A 107 30.52 14.56 -2.88
N ALA A 108 31.08 13.93 -3.90
CA ALA A 108 32.53 13.97 -4.15
C ALA A 108 33.03 15.35 -4.61
N LEU A 109 32.19 16.10 -5.32
CA LEU A 109 32.44 17.48 -5.76
C LEU A 109 32.08 18.53 -4.69
N ASP A 110 31.70 18.09 -3.48
CA ASP A 110 31.29 18.95 -2.36
C ASP A 110 30.13 19.92 -2.69
N ILE A 111 29.20 19.45 -3.53
CA ILE A 111 27.97 20.19 -3.87
C ILE A 111 26.93 19.92 -2.77
N PRO A 112 26.24 20.94 -2.24
CA PRO A 112 25.21 20.76 -1.21
C PRO A 112 24.16 19.71 -1.58
N PHE A 113 23.85 18.81 -0.66
CA PHE A 113 22.93 17.68 -0.89
C PHE A 113 21.57 18.12 -1.45
N SER A 114 21.03 19.24 -0.99
CA SER A 114 19.75 19.80 -1.47
C SER A 114 19.78 20.14 -2.97
N GLU A 115 20.88 20.67 -3.48
CA GLU A 115 21.04 20.99 -4.90
C GLU A 115 21.20 19.72 -5.75
N VAL A 116 22.03 18.79 -5.28
CA VAL A 116 22.26 17.51 -5.96
C VAL A 116 20.97 16.69 -6.01
N ASP A 117 20.22 16.64 -4.90
CA ASP A 117 18.96 15.92 -4.82
C ASP A 117 17.88 16.54 -5.74
N ARG A 118 17.88 17.87 -5.90
CA ARG A 118 17.02 18.56 -6.86
C ARG A 118 17.28 18.07 -8.29
N ILE A 119 18.55 17.95 -8.69
CA ILE A 119 18.93 17.48 -10.03
C ILE A 119 18.61 15.99 -10.19
N ALA A 120 18.95 15.17 -9.19
CA ALA A 120 18.66 13.73 -9.23
C ALA A 120 17.15 13.44 -9.34
N LYS A 121 16.28 14.28 -8.75
CA LYS A 121 14.82 14.18 -8.86
C LYS A 121 14.27 14.54 -10.24
N LEU A 122 15.02 15.24 -11.09
CA LEU A 122 14.61 15.53 -12.47
C LEU A 122 14.72 14.30 -13.37
N ILE A 123 15.53 13.30 -13.03
CA ILE A 123 15.64 12.08 -13.81
C ILE A 123 14.31 11.30 -13.75
N PRO A 124 13.67 10.99 -14.90
CA PRO A 124 12.43 10.22 -14.92
C PRO A 124 12.61 8.80 -14.37
N ASP A 125 11.57 8.28 -13.72
CA ASP A 125 11.54 6.90 -13.23
C ASP A 125 11.09 5.95 -14.34
N ALA A 126 11.99 5.68 -15.29
CA ALA A 126 11.77 4.70 -16.37
C ALA A 126 12.71 3.48 -16.27
N LEU A 127 12.24 2.34 -16.78
CA LEU A 127 13.05 1.13 -16.89
C LEU A 127 14.25 1.36 -17.81
N LYS A 128 15.45 1.05 -17.31
CA LYS A 128 16.73 1.27 -18.03
C LYS A 128 16.95 2.74 -18.45
N MET A 129 16.52 3.67 -17.60
CA MET A 129 16.86 5.09 -17.73
C MET A 129 18.37 5.29 -17.58
N THR A 130 18.94 6.11 -18.46
CA THR A 130 20.34 6.56 -18.43
C THR A 130 20.38 8.07 -18.31
N ILE A 131 21.52 8.63 -17.90
CA ILE A 131 21.64 10.09 -17.81
C ILE A 131 21.42 10.75 -19.18
N ASP A 132 21.93 10.14 -20.26
CA ASP A 132 21.73 10.65 -21.64
C ASP A 132 20.26 10.71 -22.02
N LYS A 133 19.50 9.62 -21.81
CA LYS A 133 18.06 9.60 -22.07
C LYS A 133 17.30 10.58 -21.20
N ALA A 134 17.71 10.74 -19.94
CA ALA A 134 17.09 11.70 -19.04
C ALA A 134 17.28 13.14 -19.52
N ILE A 135 18.44 13.46 -20.11
CA ILE A 135 18.71 14.78 -20.71
C ILE A 135 17.81 15.02 -21.93
N ASP A 136 17.61 14.00 -22.76
CA ASP A 136 16.74 14.08 -23.95
C ASP A 136 15.25 14.23 -23.57
N GLU A 137 14.80 13.52 -22.54
CA GLU A 137 13.41 13.53 -22.07
C GLU A 137 13.07 14.74 -21.17
N GLU A 138 14.03 15.25 -20.39
CA GLU A 138 13.83 16.35 -19.44
C GLU A 138 14.79 17.53 -19.69
N PRO A 139 14.35 18.54 -20.45
CA PRO A 139 15.17 19.70 -20.82
C PRO A 139 15.72 20.49 -19.63
N ARG A 140 15.06 20.43 -18.45
CA ARG A 140 15.51 21.12 -17.23
C ARG A 140 16.89 20.64 -16.75
N ILE A 141 17.29 19.41 -17.09
CA ILE A 141 18.62 18.89 -16.75
C ILE A 141 19.69 19.61 -17.58
N ALA A 142 19.48 19.75 -18.89
CA ALA A 142 20.37 20.49 -19.78
C ALA A 142 20.44 21.98 -19.39
N ASP A 143 19.30 22.59 -19.06
CA ASP A 143 19.25 23.98 -18.59
C ASP A 143 20.05 24.19 -17.29
N ALA A 144 20.01 23.23 -16.37
CA ALA A 144 20.77 23.30 -15.13
C ALA A 144 22.28 23.20 -15.39
N ALA A 145 22.69 22.33 -16.31
CA ALA A 145 24.08 22.20 -16.76
C ALA A 145 24.59 23.50 -17.43
N ASN A 146 23.77 24.11 -18.28
CA ASN A 146 24.13 25.34 -19.00
C ASN A 146 24.24 26.57 -18.08
N LYS A 147 23.49 26.60 -16.97
CA LYS A 147 23.46 27.72 -16.02
C LYS A 147 24.59 27.67 -14.99
N ASP A 148 25.01 26.48 -14.55
CA ASP A 148 26.04 26.31 -13.53
C ASP A 148 27.14 25.34 -14.02
N PRO A 149 28.38 25.83 -14.22
CA PRO A 149 29.51 24.99 -14.62
C PRO A 149 29.76 23.79 -13.69
N ARG A 150 29.45 23.92 -12.39
CA ARG A 150 29.61 22.83 -11.41
C ARG A 150 28.61 21.70 -11.68
N ILE A 151 27.41 22.04 -12.13
CA ILE A 151 26.37 21.07 -12.52
C ILE A 151 26.74 20.41 -13.85
N ALA A 152 27.32 21.15 -14.80
CA ALA A 152 27.84 20.56 -16.04
C ALA A 152 28.95 19.54 -15.76
N GLU A 153 29.88 19.85 -14.86
CA GLU A 153 30.92 18.93 -14.43
C GLU A 153 30.34 17.70 -13.72
N LEU A 154 29.40 17.91 -12.79
CA LEU A 154 28.66 16.85 -12.10
C LEU A 154 28.03 15.85 -13.08
N ILE A 155 27.29 16.33 -14.08
CA ILE A 155 26.58 15.50 -15.06
C ILE A 155 27.58 14.73 -15.91
N LYS A 156 28.63 15.40 -16.41
CA LYS A 156 29.66 14.77 -17.25
C LYS A 156 30.39 13.64 -16.52
N VAL A 157 30.78 13.87 -15.27
CA VAL A 157 31.44 12.84 -14.46
C VAL A 157 30.46 11.72 -14.13
N ALA A 158 29.20 12.04 -13.79
CA ALA A 158 28.17 11.05 -13.51
C ALA A 158 27.86 10.16 -14.74
N GLN A 159 27.83 10.70 -15.96
CA GLN A 159 27.70 9.93 -17.21
C GLN A 159 28.84 8.93 -17.39
N THR A 160 30.07 9.31 -17.01
CA THR A 160 31.24 8.43 -17.14
C THR A 160 31.22 7.29 -16.12
N LEU A 161 30.65 7.53 -14.93
CA LEU A 161 30.56 6.55 -13.85
C LEU A 161 29.27 5.72 -13.89
N GLU A 162 28.27 6.13 -14.66
CA GLU A 162 27.03 5.39 -14.84
C GLU A 162 27.31 3.97 -15.35
N GLY A 163 26.65 2.98 -14.74
CA GLY A 163 26.78 1.57 -15.12
C GLY A 163 27.99 0.85 -14.51
N LEU A 164 28.95 1.57 -13.91
CA LEU A 164 30.06 0.93 -13.20
C LEU A 164 29.58 0.19 -11.94
N ALA A 165 30.31 -0.86 -11.54
CA ALA A 165 30.04 -1.60 -10.32
C ALA A 165 30.40 -0.75 -9.09
N ARG A 166 29.45 -0.59 -8.16
CA ARG A 166 29.59 0.24 -6.96
C ARG A 166 29.96 -0.56 -5.72
N HIS A 167 29.27 -1.67 -5.49
CA HIS A 167 29.46 -2.51 -4.32
C HIS A 167 28.99 -3.94 -4.61
N THR A 168 29.49 -4.87 -3.80
CA THR A 168 29.01 -6.25 -3.79
C THR A 168 27.82 -6.38 -2.85
N SER A 169 26.89 -7.25 -3.21
CA SER A 169 25.73 -7.62 -2.39
C SER A 169 25.38 -9.07 -2.65
N THR A 170 24.70 -9.69 -1.70
CA THR A 170 24.21 -11.06 -1.84
C THR A 170 22.99 -11.05 -2.76
N HIS A 171 22.92 -11.96 -3.74
CA HIS A 171 21.74 -12.10 -4.60
C HIS A 171 20.54 -12.44 -3.73
N ALA A 172 19.41 -11.79 -4.00
CA ALA A 172 18.22 -11.92 -3.18
C ALA A 172 17.71 -13.37 -3.12
N ALA A 173 17.98 -14.20 -4.14
CA ALA A 173 17.46 -15.56 -4.23
C ALA A 173 18.49 -16.66 -4.50
N GLY A 174 19.65 -16.31 -5.07
CA GLY A 174 20.45 -17.28 -5.82
C GLY A 174 21.34 -18.11 -4.92
N ILE A 175 21.20 -19.43 -4.98
CA ILE A 175 21.99 -20.41 -4.23
C ILE A 175 22.55 -21.42 -5.21
N VAL A 176 23.80 -21.82 -4.99
CA VAL A 176 24.49 -22.80 -5.81
C VAL A 176 24.97 -23.93 -4.91
N VAL A 177 24.76 -25.15 -5.38
CA VAL A 177 25.19 -26.38 -4.70
C VAL A 177 26.15 -27.11 -5.61
N SER A 178 27.34 -27.43 -5.09
CA SER A 178 28.40 -28.13 -5.83
C SER A 178 28.69 -29.52 -5.22
N PRO A 179 29.02 -30.52 -6.04
CA PRO A 179 29.35 -31.86 -5.55
C PRO A 179 30.74 -31.93 -4.89
N LYS A 180 31.64 -31.00 -5.23
CA LYS A 180 32.96 -30.80 -4.61
C LYS A 180 33.06 -29.38 -4.06
N PRO A 181 34.11 -29.02 -3.29
CA PRO A 181 34.29 -27.65 -2.82
C PRO A 181 34.19 -26.62 -3.95
N MET A 182 33.42 -25.56 -3.73
CA MET A 182 33.04 -24.52 -4.69
C MET A 182 34.27 -23.91 -5.39
N VAL A 183 35.38 -23.78 -4.65
CA VAL A 183 36.66 -23.25 -5.11
C VAL A 183 37.30 -24.05 -6.25
N GLU A 184 36.90 -25.31 -6.47
CA GLU A 184 37.33 -26.09 -7.66
C GLU A 184 36.64 -25.63 -8.95
N TYR A 185 35.49 -24.96 -8.84
CA TYR A 185 34.68 -24.51 -9.99
C TYR A 185 34.77 -23.00 -10.20
N LEU A 186 34.68 -22.22 -9.13
CA LEU A 186 34.67 -20.76 -9.19
C LEU A 186 35.25 -20.12 -7.91
N PRO A 187 35.79 -18.89 -8.00
CA PRO A 187 36.25 -18.16 -6.83
C PRO A 187 35.09 -17.73 -5.93
N THR A 188 35.30 -17.80 -4.62
CA THR A 188 34.34 -17.39 -3.59
C THR A 188 34.85 -16.22 -2.76
N CYS A 189 33.96 -15.50 -2.08
CA CYS A 189 34.29 -14.49 -1.08
C CYS A 189 33.35 -14.60 0.13
N LYS A 190 33.64 -13.83 1.19
CA LYS A 190 32.77 -13.74 2.37
C LYS A 190 31.88 -12.51 2.28
N GLY A 191 30.59 -12.71 2.54
CA GLY A 191 29.63 -11.64 2.71
C GLY A 191 29.79 -10.92 4.06
N LYS A 192 28.92 -9.94 4.31
CA LYS A 192 29.00 -9.09 5.51
C LYS A 192 28.67 -9.87 6.78
N ASP A 193 27.82 -10.88 6.68
CA ASP A 193 27.31 -11.68 7.80
C ASP A 193 28.03 -13.05 7.88
N GLY A 194 29.18 -13.18 7.19
CA GLY A 194 30.01 -14.39 7.18
C GLY A 194 29.56 -15.47 6.18
N GLU A 195 28.53 -15.20 5.38
CA GLU A 195 28.03 -16.10 4.35
C GLU A 195 29.07 -16.32 3.23
N THR A 196 29.07 -17.50 2.62
CA THR A 196 29.93 -17.78 1.45
C THR A 196 29.21 -17.31 0.18
N LEU A 197 29.86 -16.42 -0.57
CA LEU A 197 29.38 -15.87 -1.83
C LEU A 197 30.23 -16.34 -3.00
N THR A 198 29.64 -16.52 -4.17
CA THR A 198 30.39 -16.63 -5.44
C THR A 198 31.05 -15.28 -5.75
N GLN A 199 32.12 -15.23 -6.54
CA GLN A 199 32.60 -13.95 -7.11
C GLN A 199 32.03 -13.69 -8.51
N TYR A 200 31.53 -14.74 -9.17
CA TYR A 200 30.82 -14.62 -10.43
C TYR A 200 29.35 -14.27 -10.19
N PRO A 201 28.80 -13.28 -10.91
CA PRO A 201 27.37 -13.03 -10.86
C PRO A 201 26.62 -14.14 -11.62
N MET A 202 25.29 -14.15 -11.48
CA MET A 202 24.38 -15.21 -11.94
C MET A 202 24.75 -15.81 -13.31
N LYS A 203 24.83 -14.97 -14.35
CA LYS A 203 25.12 -15.41 -15.73
C LYS A 203 26.42 -16.21 -15.85
N TYR A 204 27.49 -15.78 -15.19
CA TYR A 204 28.79 -16.46 -15.28
C TYR A 204 28.84 -17.68 -14.37
N THR A 205 28.06 -17.68 -13.28
CA THR A 205 27.93 -18.85 -12.41
C THR A 205 27.21 -19.99 -13.12
N GLU A 206 26.14 -19.72 -13.87
CA GLU A 206 25.44 -20.72 -14.69
C GLU A 206 26.35 -21.36 -15.75
N LEU A 207 27.27 -20.58 -16.34
CA LEU A 207 28.23 -21.08 -17.33
C LEU A 207 29.25 -22.07 -16.75
N THR A 208 29.41 -22.15 -15.43
CA THR A 208 30.28 -23.15 -14.78
C THR A 208 29.67 -24.55 -14.77
N GLY A 209 28.39 -24.70 -15.13
CA GLY A 209 27.68 -25.98 -15.13
C GLY A 209 27.20 -26.43 -13.74
N LEU A 210 27.38 -25.59 -12.72
CA LEU A 210 26.81 -25.84 -11.39
C LEU A 210 25.30 -25.65 -11.37
N ILE A 211 24.62 -26.41 -10.51
CA ILE A 211 23.18 -26.32 -10.34
C ILE A 211 22.85 -25.11 -9.46
N LYS A 212 22.01 -24.23 -9.99
CA LYS A 212 21.46 -23.06 -9.32
C LYS A 212 20.05 -23.38 -8.81
N PHE A 213 19.71 -22.82 -7.66
CA PHE A 213 18.35 -22.74 -7.14
C PHE A 213 18.06 -21.29 -6.74
N ASP A 214 16.85 -20.82 -7.03
CA ASP A 214 16.40 -19.49 -6.60
C ASP A 214 15.41 -19.63 -5.44
N PHE A 215 15.85 -19.25 -4.25
CA PHE A 215 15.03 -19.22 -3.03
C PHE A 215 14.55 -17.79 -2.82
N LEU A 216 13.35 -17.47 -3.28
CA LEU A 216 12.77 -16.15 -3.13
C LEU A 216 12.09 -16.02 -1.77
N GLY A 217 12.21 -14.85 -1.15
CA GLY A 217 11.40 -14.48 0.01
C GLY A 217 10.14 -13.77 -0.48
N LEU A 218 9.00 -14.43 -0.43
CA LEU A 218 7.72 -13.87 -0.79
C LEU A 218 6.98 -13.43 0.46
N LYS A 219 6.87 -12.11 0.66
CA LYS A 219 6.16 -11.50 1.79
C LYS A 219 4.73 -12.02 1.95
N THR A 220 4.02 -12.25 0.85
CA THR A 220 2.64 -12.77 0.88
C THR A 220 2.51 -14.10 1.60
N LEU A 221 3.51 -14.98 1.49
CA LEU A 221 3.51 -16.25 2.23
C LEU A 221 3.69 -16.03 3.74
N THR A 222 4.43 -15.00 4.14
CA THR A 222 4.51 -14.57 5.55
C THR A 222 3.15 -14.03 6.02
N VAL A 223 2.46 -13.22 5.20
CA VAL A 223 1.11 -12.71 5.52
C VAL A 223 0.14 -13.87 5.73
N ILE A 224 0.13 -14.86 4.83
CA ILE A 224 -0.74 -16.05 4.96
C ILE A 224 -0.42 -16.80 6.25
N ASP A 225 0.86 -17.04 6.56
CA ASP A 225 1.27 -17.73 7.80
C ASP A 225 0.82 -16.98 9.06
N TYR A 226 0.98 -15.66 9.08
CA TYR A 226 0.54 -14.82 10.20
C TYR A 226 -0.97 -14.84 10.35
N ALA A 227 -1.72 -14.76 9.24
CA ALA A 227 -3.18 -14.86 9.25
C ALA A 227 -3.63 -16.22 9.82
N LEU A 228 -3.02 -17.33 9.39
CA LEU A 228 -3.31 -18.67 9.92
C LEU A 228 -3.02 -18.78 11.43
N LYS A 229 -1.90 -18.19 11.90
CA LYS A 229 -1.56 -18.13 13.32
C LYS A 229 -2.58 -17.32 14.12
N HIS A 230 -3.05 -16.18 13.60
CA HIS A 230 -4.08 -15.37 14.24
C HIS A 230 -5.43 -16.09 14.28
N ILE A 231 -5.85 -16.74 13.18
CA ILE A 231 -7.08 -17.56 13.14
C ILE A 231 -7.03 -18.66 14.21
N LYS A 232 -5.87 -19.32 14.34
CA LYS A 232 -5.67 -20.35 15.35
C LYS A 232 -5.68 -19.81 16.78
N SER A 233 -5.05 -18.67 17.04
CA SER A 233 -5.00 -18.09 18.39
C SER A 233 -6.31 -17.47 18.85
N ASP A 234 -7.08 -16.88 17.93
CA ASP A 234 -8.30 -16.14 18.22
C ASP A 234 -9.54 -17.04 18.18
N ILE A 235 -9.70 -17.81 17.10
CA ILE A 235 -10.90 -18.64 16.83
C ILE A 235 -10.65 -20.11 17.20
N GLY A 236 -9.39 -20.53 17.38
CA GLY A 236 -9.05 -21.93 17.67
C GLY A 236 -9.12 -22.86 16.45
N THR A 237 -9.32 -22.33 15.25
CA THR A 237 -9.43 -23.12 14.01
C THR A 237 -8.07 -23.34 13.37
N ASP A 238 -7.71 -24.59 13.09
CA ASP A 238 -6.48 -24.96 12.37
C ASP A 238 -6.79 -25.11 10.87
N LEU A 239 -6.76 -23.99 10.14
CA LEU A 239 -7.11 -23.94 8.71
C LEU A 239 -5.94 -24.42 7.84
N ASP A 240 -6.19 -25.40 6.97
CA ASP A 240 -5.22 -25.80 5.93
C ASP A 240 -5.50 -25.06 4.61
N ILE A 241 -4.64 -24.08 4.33
CA ILE A 241 -4.71 -23.22 3.14
C ILE A 241 -4.64 -23.98 1.79
N ASN A 242 -4.15 -25.23 1.79
CA ASN A 242 -3.99 -26.02 0.58
C ASN A 242 -5.25 -26.82 0.22
N THR A 243 -6.24 -26.84 1.12
CA THR A 243 -7.48 -27.62 0.98
C THR A 243 -8.70 -26.75 0.69
N LEU A 244 -8.48 -25.45 0.44
CA LEU A 244 -9.56 -24.50 0.20
C LEU A 244 -10.37 -24.87 -1.07
N PRO A 245 -11.71 -24.72 -1.03
CA PRO A 245 -12.54 -24.85 -2.24
C PRO A 245 -12.19 -23.73 -3.23
N MET A 246 -12.16 -24.03 -4.53
CA MET A 246 -11.78 -23.07 -5.61
C MET A 246 -13.00 -22.36 -6.24
N ASP A 247 -14.18 -22.58 -5.70
CA ASP A 247 -15.50 -22.13 -6.15
C ASP A 247 -16.27 -21.39 -5.03
N ASP A 248 -15.55 -20.82 -4.06
CA ASP A 248 -16.18 -20.11 -2.94
C ASP A 248 -16.78 -18.77 -3.38
N ILE A 249 -18.10 -18.65 -3.21
CA ILE A 249 -18.90 -17.50 -3.65
C ILE A 249 -18.43 -16.20 -2.99
N LYS A 250 -18.20 -16.20 -1.67
CA LYS A 250 -17.81 -15.00 -0.92
C LYS A 250 -16.45 -14.45 -1.39
N THR A 251 -15.53 -15.34 -1.74
CA THR A 251 -14.23 -14.96 -2.27
C THR A 251 -14.38 -14.23 -3.61
N PHE A 252 -15.22 -14.73 -4.52
CA PHE A 252 -15.49 -14.07 -5.79
C PHE A 252 -16.31 -12.78 -5.63
N GLU A 253 -17.21 -12.68 -4.64
CA GLU A 253 -17.96 -11.44 -4.35
C GLU A 253 -17.03 -10.26 -4.02
N ILE A 254 -16.02 -10.48 -3.17
CA ILE A 254 -15.00 -9.45 -2.84
C ILE A 254 -14.14 -9.09 -4.05
N LEU A 255 -13.78 -10.09 -4.87
CA LEU A 255 -13.04 -9.84 -6.10
C LEU A 255 -13.86 -9.02 -7.10
N CYS A 256 -15.15 -9.35 -7.27
CA CYS A 256 -16.08 -8.65 -8.16
C CYS A 256 -16.41 -7.22 -7.69
N SER A 257 -16.43 -6.97 -6.38
CA SER A 257 -16.63 -5.62 -5.83
C SER A 257 -15.40 -4.72 -5.98
N GLY A 258 -14.25 -5.28 -6.37
CA GLY A 258 -12.98 -4.55 -6.47
C GLY A 258 -12.35 -4.26 -5.10
N ASP A 259 -12.83 -4.90 -4.04
CA ASP A 259 -12.23 -4.87 -2.71
C ASP A 259 -10.97 -5.76 -2.64
N ALA A 260 -9.96 -5.37 -3.41
CA ALA A 260 -8.71 -6.12 -3.53
C ALA A 260 -7.51 -5.48 -2.83
N LEU A 261 -7.75 -4.55 -1.90
CA LEU A 261 -6.69 -4.02 -1.04
C LEU A 261 -6.13 -5.15 -0.17
N GLY A 262 -4.80 -5.33 -0.20
CA GLY A 262 -4.12 -6.42 0.50
C GLY A 262 -4.09 -7.76 -0.25
N ILE A 263 -4.86 -7.90 -1.33
CA ILE A 263 -4.90 -9.13 -2.14
C ILE A 263 -3.71 -9.16 -3.10
N PHE A 264 -2.99 -10.29 -3.11
CA PHE A 264 -1.74 -10.42 -3.85
C PHE A 264 -1.92 -10.17 -5.36
N GLN A 265 -1.05 -9.33 -5.93
CA GLN A 265 -1.06 -8.83 -7.32
C GLN A 265 -2.26 -7.97 -7.74
N LEU A 266 -3.29 -7.82 -6.89
CA LEU A 266 -4.55 -7.17 -7.27
C LEU A 266 -4.76 -5.78 -6.64
N GLU A 267 -3.77 -5.26 -5.90
CA GLU A 267 -3.92 -4.01 -5.13
C GLU A 267 -4.02 -2.72 -5.98
N SER A 268 -3.44 -2.69 -7.18
CA SER A 268 -3.33 -1.45 -7.98
C SER A 268 -4.69 -0.96 -8.47
N SER A 269 -4.92 0.36 -8.50
CA SER A 269 -6.22 0.95 -8.87
C SER A 269 -6.76 0.43 -10.20
N GLY A 270 -5.97 0.43 -11.26
CA GLY A 270 -6.45 -0.05 -12.56
C GLY A 270 -6.69 -1.56 -12.60
N MET A 271 -6.07 -2.35 -11.71
CA MET A 271 -6.38 -3.77 -11.56
C MET A 271 -7.70 -3.98 -10.84
N ARG A 272 -7.99 -3.17 -9.81
CA ARG A 272 -9.28 -3.16 -9.11
C ARG A 272 -10.41 -2.76 -10.05
N GLU A 273 -10.19 -1.77 -10.91
CA GLU A 273 -11.16 -1.42 -11.97
C GLU A 273 -11.36 -2.56 -12.96
N LEU A 274 -10.29 -3.25 -13.36
CA LEU A 274 -10.39 -4.41 -14.23
C LEU A 274 -11.15 -5.55 -13.55
N LEU A 275 -10.94 -5.79 -12.25
CA LEU A 275 -11.70 -6.78 -11.48
C LEU A 275 -13.21 -6.51 -11.53
N VAL A 276 -13.63 -5.26 -11.30
CA VAL A 276 -15.05 -4.87 -11.37
C VAL A 276 -15.61 -5.05 -12.78
N LYS A 277 -14.84 -4.69 -13.82
CA LYS A 277 -15.27 -4.85 -15.22
C LYS A 277 -15.35 -6.32 -15.63
N MET A 278 -14.37 -7.13 -15.23
CA MET A 278 -14.24 -8.53 -15.62
C MET A 278 -15.14 -9.45 -14.79
N ALA A 279 -15.47 -9.06 -13.55
CA ALA A 279 -16.28 -9.79 -12.58
C ALA A 279 -15.94 -11.29 -12.53
N PRO A 280 -14.75 -11.69 -12.04
CA PRO A 280 -14.30 -13.09 -12.07
C PRO A 280 -15.27 -14.02 -11.31
N GLU A 281 -15.66 -15.14 -11.93
CA GLU A 281 -16.61 -16.11 -11.33
C GLU A 281 -15.98 -17.49 -11.09
N GLN A 282 -14.79 -17.71 -11.65
CA GLN A 282 -14.08 -18.99 -11.58
C GLN A 282 -12.57 -18.78 -11.50
N PHE A 283 -11.85 -19.79 -11.01
CA PHE A 283 -10.40 -19.71 -10.82
C PHE A 283 -9.64 -19.42 -12.14
N SER A 284 -10.09 -19.96 -13.27
CA SER A 284 -9.49 -19.70 -14.59
C SER A 284 -9.54 -18.22 -15.00
N ASP A 285 -10.56 -17.47 -14.58
CA ASP A 285 -10.63 -16.03 -14.82
C ASP A 285 -9.50 -15.29 -14.09
N LEU A 286 -9.14 -15.72 -12.86
CA LEU A 286 -8.00 -15.17 -12.12
C LEU A 286 -6.66 -15.47 -12.80
N ILE A 287 -6.50 -16.67 -13.35
CA ILE A 287 -5.32 -17.04 -14.14
C ILE A 287 -5.18 -16.10 -15.35
N ALA A 288 -6.28 -15.77 -16.01
CA ALA A 288 -6.30 -14.85 -17.14
C ALA A 288 -6.02 -13.41 -16.72
N LEU A 289 -6.65 -12.94 -15.64
CA LEU A 289 -6.51 -11.58 -15.13
C LEU A 289 -5.03 -11.23 -14.82
N VAL A 290 -4.30 -12.12 -14.15
CA VAL A 290 -2.86 -11.97 -13.86
C VAL A 290 -2.00 -11.94 -15.14
N ALA A 291 -2.43 -12.63 -16.19
CA ALA A 291 -1.75 -12.63 -17.48
C ALA A 291 -2.03 -11.35 -18.28
N LEU A 292 -3.28 -10.86 -18.22
CA LEU A 292 -3.82 -9.79 -19.07
C LEU A 292 -3.48 -8.38 -18.58
N TYR A 293 -3.36 -8.12 -17.28
CA TYR A 293 -3.17 -6.76 -16.78
C TYR A 293 -1.72 -6.25 -16.96
N ARG A 294 -1.37 -5.88 -18.20
CA ARG A 294 -0.04 -5.41 -18.61
C ARG A 294 -0.15 -4.42 -19.76
N PRO A 295 0.82 -3.48 -19.92
CA PRO A 295 0.76 -2.46 -20.96
C PRO A 295 0.47 -3.02 -22.36
N GLY A 296 1.17 -4.08 -22.79
CA GLY A 296 0.95 -4.69 -24.12
C GLY A 296 -0.48 -5.18 -24.39
N PRO A 297 -0.99 -6.16 -23.61
CA PRO A 297 -2.38 -6.58 -23.65
C PRO A 297 -3.42 -5.45 -23.53
N LEU A 298 -3.23 -4.51 -22.60
CA LEU A 298 -4.14 -3.37 -22.38
C LEU A 298 -4.21 -2.47 -23.62
N ASP A 299 -3.05 -2.10 -24.19
CA ASP A 299 -2.97 -1.23 -25.38
C ASP A 299 -3.52 -1.92 -26.64
N SER A 300 -3.59 -3.25 -26.64
CA SER A 300 -4.03 -4.04 -27.80
C SER A 300 -5.55 -4.24 -27.91
N GLY A 301 -6.32 -3.81 -26.89
CA GLY A 301 -7.77 -4.08 -26.80
C GLY A 301 -8.13 -5.52 -26.40
N MET A 302 -7.13 -6.38 -26.19
CA MET A 302 -7.34 -7.80 -25.87
C MET A 302 -8.11 -8.01 -24.55
N VAL A 303 -7.92 -7.11 -23.59
CA VAL A 303 -8.62 -7.16 -22.30
C VAL A 303 -10.10 -6.84 -22.49
N ASP A 304 -10.43 -5.83 -23.31
CA ASP A 304 -11.81 -5.47 -23.60
C ASP A 304 -12.52 -6.58 -24.37
N ASP A 305 -11.87 -7.17 -25.38
CA ASP A 305 -12.41 -8.32 -26.12
C ASP A 305 -12.72 -9.50 -25.18
N PHE A 306 -11.84 -9.78 -24.23
CA PHE A 306 -12.05 -10.82 -23.23
C PHE A 306 -13.27 -10.53 -22.35
N VAL A 307 -13.37 -9.30 -21.81
CA VAL A 307 -14.45 -8.87 -20.92
C VAL A 307 -15.81 -8.87 -21.65
N GLU A 308 -15.88 -8.30 -22.85
CA GLU A 308 -17.11 -8.24 -23.63
C GLU A 308 -17.61 -9.63 -24.05
N THR A 309 -16.69 -10.52 -24.40
CA THR A 309 -17.06 -11.89 -24.79
C THR A 309 -17.49 -12.71 -23.58
N LYS A 310 -16.80 -12.57 -22.44
CA LYS A 310 -17.19 -13.23 -21.19
C LYS A 310 -18.61 -12.87 -20.77
N HIS A 311 -18.97 -11.59 -20.82
CA HIS A 311 -20.31 -11.12 -20.47
C HIS A 311 -21.38 -11.42 -21.53
N GLY A 312 -21.02 -12.07 -22.64
CA GLY A 312 -21.93 -12.36 -23.75
C GLY A 312 -22.37 -11.13 -24.55
N ARG A 313 -21.70 -9.99 -24.38
CA ARG A 313 -21.93 -8.76 -25.14
C ARG A 313 -21.29 -8.81 -26.54
N ALA A 314 -20.25 -9.62 -26.70
CA ALA A 314 -19.63 -9.98 -27.96
C ALA A 314 -19.66 -11.51 -28.18
N THR A 315 -19.64 -11.94 -29.45
CA THR A 315 -19.55 -13.36 -29.80
C THR A 315 -18.10 -13.83 -29.88
N ALA A 316 -17.76 -14.89 -29.15
CA ALA A 316 -16.45 -15.52 -29.22
C ALA A 316 -16.13 -15.98 -30.65
N ASN A 317 -15.03 -15.47 -31.21
CA ASN A 317 -14.60 -15.86 -32.54
C ASN A 317 -13.59 -17.01 -32.46
N TYR A 318 -13.97 -18.17 -33.01
CA TYR A 318 -13.09 -19.32 -33.18
C TYR A 318 -12.79 -19.49 -34.68
N PRO A 319 -11.57 -19.19 -35.16
CA PRO A 319 -11.24 -19.27 -36.59
C PRO A 319 -11.48 -20.65 -37.20
N LEU A 320 -11.35 -21.70 -36.39
CA LEU A 320 -11.53 -23.10 -36.76
C LEU A 320 -12.22 -23.85 -35.60
N PRO A 321 -13.15 -24.79 -35.88
CA PRO A 321 -13.82 -25.59 -34.84
C PRO A 321 -12.86 -26.34 -33.92
N GLN A 322 -11.73 -26.81 -34.46
CA GLN A 322 -10.69 -27.54 -33.72
C GLN A 322 -10.00 -26.69 -32.65
N LEU A 323 -10.10 -25.35 -32.73
CA LEU A 323 -9.51 -24.43 -31.76
C LEU A 323 -10.42 -24.14 -30.58
N LYS A 324 -11.72 -24.46 -30.69
CA LYS A 324 -12.69 -24.22 -29.61
C LYS A 324 -12.23 -24.82 -28.28
N PRO A 325 -11.80 -26.10 -28.18
CA PRO A 325 -11.39 -26.69 -26.89
C PRO A 325 -10.15 -26.04 -26.25
N VAL A 326 -9.33 -25.33 -27.02
CA VAL A 326 -8.11 -24.66 -26.51
C VAL A 326 -8.41 -23.23 -26.04
N LEU A 327 -9.36 -22.56 -26.73
CA LEU A 327 -9.66 -21.15 -26.52
C LEU A 327 -10.97 -20.91 -25.76
N GLU A 328 -11.74 -21.95 -25.45
CA GLU A 328 -13.01 -21.84 -24.71
C GLU A 328 -12.79 -21.23 -23.32
N GLU A 329 -11.74 -21.63 -22.61
CA GLU A 329 -11.37 -21.07 -21.30
C GLU A 329 -10.99 -19.58 -21.31
N THR A 330 -10.65 -19.04 -22.47
CA THR A 330 -10.28 -17.62 -22.65
C THR A 330 -11.21 -16.93 -23.63
N TYR A 331 -12.42 -17.45 -23.80
CA TYR A 331 -13.49 -16.86 -24.60
C TYR A 331 -13.07 -16.52 -26.04
N GLY A 332 -12.21 -17.34 -26.66
CA GLY A 332 -11.73 -17.15 -28.03
C GLY A 332 -10.45 -16.32 -28.17
N VAL A 333 -9.93 -15.75 -27.07
CA VAL A 333 -8.74 -14.90 -27.07
C VAL A 333 -7.48 -15.73 -26.81
N ILE A 334 -6.39 -15.51 -27.56
CA ILE A 334 -5.10 -16.19 -27.32
C ILE A 334 -4.32 -15.43 -26.24
N VAL A 335 -4.30 -15.96 -25.02
CA VAL A 335 -3.66 -15.33 -23.86
C VAL A 335 -2.36 -16.03 -23.47
N TYR A 336 -2.32 -17.36 -23.59
CA TYR A 336 -1.24 -18.17 -23.04
C TYR A 336 -0.28 -18.72 -24.09
N GLN A 337 0.98 -18.91 -23.69
CA GLN A 337 1.99 -19.59 -24.49
C GLN A 337 1.64 -21.06 -24.72
N GLU A 338 1.03 -21.70 -23.73
CA GLU A 338 0.55 -23.08 -23.76
C GLU A 338 -0.59 -23.25 -24.78
N GLN A 339 -1.41 -22.21 -24.99
CA GLN A 339 -2.43 -22.22 -26.05
C GLN A 339 -1.77 -22.22 -27.43
N VAL A 340 -0.75 -21.37 -27.65
CA VAL A 340 0.03 -21.37 -28.90
C VAL A 340 0.63 -22.76 -29.16
N MET A 341 1.16 -23.41 -28.14
CA MET A 341 1.72 -24.76 -28.27
C MET A 341 0.65 -25.80 -28.65
N LYS A 342 -0.53 -25.76 -28.00
CA LYS A 342 -1.65 -26.66 -28.32
C LYS A 342 -2.22 -26.40 -29.71
N ILE A 343 -2.32 -25.14 -30.14
CA ILE A 343 -2.76 -24.77 -31.49
C ILE A 343 -1.83 -25.39 -32.54
N ALA A 344 -0.50 -25.27 -32.35
CA ALA A 344 0.47 -25.87 -33.26
C ALA A 344 0.41 -27.40 -33.28
N ASN A 345 0.21 -28.04 -32.12
CA ASN A 345 0.03 -29.48 -32.03
C ASN A 345 -1.24 -29.95 -32.76
N ILE A 346 -2.38 -29.29 -32.53
CA ILE A 346 -3.68 -29.69 -33.11
C ILE A 346 -3.75 -29.40 -34.60
N LEU A 347 -3.30 -28.23 -35.06
CA LEU A 347 -3.45 -27.84 -36.46
C LEU A 347 -2.33 -28.41 -37.34
N ALA A 348 -1.08 -28.38 -36.89
CA ALA A 348 0.08 -28.70 -37.70
C ALA A 348 0.76 -30.03 -37.33
N ASN A 349 0.18 -30.83 -36.43
CA ASN A 349 0.75 -32.10 -35.95
C ASN A 349 2.18 -31.95 -35.37
N TYR A 350 2.48 -30.79 -34.77
CA TYR A 350 3.74 -30.58 -34.06
C TYR A 350 3.83 -31.50 -32.85
N SER A 351 5.04 -31.95 -32.50
CA SER A 351 5.26 -32.44 -31.15
C SER A 351 5.15 -31.27 -30.16
N LEU A 352 4.86 -31.53 -28.89
CA LEU A 352 4.84 -30.47 -27.88
C LEU A 352 6.25 -29.86 -27.65
N GLY A 353 7.32 -30.62 -27.96
CA GLY A 353 8.70 -30.12 -27.96
C GLY A 353 8.97 -29.12 -29.09
N ASP A 354 8.57 -29.47 -30.32
CA ASP A 354 8.63 -28.59 -31.49
C ASP A 354 7.80 -27.32 -31.27
N ALA A 355 6.64 -27.46 -30.62
CA ALA A 355 5.77 -26.33 -30.31
C ALA A 355 6.41 -25.34 -29.32
N ASP A 356 7.23 -25.80 -28.36
CA ASP A 356 8.01 -24.93 -27.46
C ASP A 356 9.10 -24.14 -28.22
N ILE A 357 9.67 -24.73 -29.28
CA ILE A 357 10.64 -24.10 -30.19
C ILE A 357 9.95 -22.99 -30.99
N LEU A 358 8.81 -23.29 -31.63
CA LEU A 358 7.98 -22.31 -32.34
C LEU A 358 7.65 -21.10 -31.44
N ARG A 359 7.13 -21.37 -30.23
CA ARG A 359 6.77 -20.31 -29.28
C ARG A 359 7.99 -19.45 -28.89
N ARG A 360 9.19 -20.04 -28.79
CA ARG A 360 10.44 -19.32 -28.50
C ARG A 360 10.83 -18.40 -29.65
N ALA A 361 10.72 -18.88 -30.89
CA ALA A 361 10.99 -18.10 -32.10
C ALA A 361 10.05 -16.91 -32.19
N MET A 362 8.75 -17.13 -31.95
CA MET A 362 7.73 -16.08 -31.94
C MET A 362 7.99 -15.04 -30.86
N GLY A 363 8.27 -15.45 -29.62
CA GLY A 363 8.52 -14.53 -28.51
C GLY A 363 9.78 -13.67 -28.69
N LYS A 364 10.82 -14.21 -29.36
CA LYS A 364 12.06 -13.47 -29.65
C LYS A 364 12.02 -12.71 -30.98
N LYS A 365 10.98 -12.89 -31.80
CA LYS A 365 10.84 -12.31 -33.14
C LYS A 365 12.07 -12.56 -34.04
N ILE A 366 12.58 -13.80 -34.04
CA ILE A 366 13.73 -14.18 -34.87
C ILE A 366 13.22 -14.45 -36.29
N ALA A 367 13.42 -13.51 -37.21
CA ALA A 367 12.86 -13.57 -38.57
C ALA A 367 13.20 -14.87 -39.31
N GLU A 368 14.47 -15.27 -39.32
CA GLU A 368 14.94 -16.48 -40.04
C GLU A 368 14.24 -17.76 -39.53
N VAL A 369 14.16 -17.93 -38.21
CA VAL A 369 13.52 -19.11 -37.60
C VAL A 369 12.00 -19.07 -37.77
N MET A 370 11.40 -17.88 -37.75
CA MET A 370 9.97 -17.70 -37.97
C MET A 370 9.54 -18.13 -39.37
N ASP A 371 10.33 -17.83 -40.40
CA ASP A 371 10.05 -18.22 -41.78
C ASP A 371 10.15 -19.74 -41.96
N GLU A 372 11.18 -20.37 -41.39
CA GLU A 372 11.34 -21.83 -41.37
C GLU A 372 10.15 -22.52 -40.68
N GLU A 373 9.76 -22.02 -39.52
CA GLU A 373 8.64 -22.54 -38.75
C GLU A 373 7.29 -22.29 -39.42
N LYS A 374 7.10 -21.17 -40.13
CA LYS A 374 5.88 -20.93 -40.93
C LYS A 374 5.74 -22.01 -42.01
N VAL A 375 6.81 -22.31 -42.73
CA VAL A 375 6.79 -23.37 -43.76
C VAL A 375 6.46 -24.74 -43.16
N LYS A 376 7.04 -25.06 -42.00
CA LYS A 376 6.76 -26.32 -41.28
C LYS A 376 5.30 -26.38 -40.79
N PHE A 377 4.78 -25.29 -40.23
CA PHE A 377 3.38 -25.18 -39.79
C PHE A 377 2.40 -25.40 -40.94
N MET A 378 2.61 -24.72 -42.07
CA MET A 378 1.72 -24.83 -43.24
C MET A 378 1.71 -26.25 -43.83
N LYS A 379 2.87 -26.91 -43.94
CA LYS A 379 2.96 -28.31 -44.36
C LYS A 379 2.19 -29.24 -43.42
N GLY A 380 2.31 -29.00 -42.12
CA GLY A 380 1.58 -29.74 -41.09
C GLY A 380 0.07 -29.56 -41.20
N ALA A 381 -0.38 -28.31 -41.40
CA ALA A 381 -1.79 -27.96 -41.54
C ALA A 381 -2.42 -28.58 -42.79
N ILE A 382 -1.72 -28.55 -43.93
CA ILE A 382 -2.17 -29.20 -45.16
C ILE A 382 -2.29 -30.72 -44.97
N LYS A 383 -1.31 -31.33 -44.29
CA LYS A 383 -1.35 -32.78 -43.97
C LYS A 383 -2.52 -33.14 -43.06
N ASN A 384 -3.00 -32.19 -42.26
CA ASN A 384 -4.12 -32.34 -41.35
C ASN A 384 -5.46 -31.86 -41.95
N GLU A 385 -5.52 -31.69 -43.28
CA GLU A 385 -6.71 -31.30 -44.04
C GLU A 385 -7.32 -29.94 -43.63
N ILE A 386 -6.48 -29.02 -43.12
CA ILE A 386 -6.89 -27.65 -42.79
C ILE A 386 -6.73 -26.75 -44.04
N ASP A 387 -7.72 -25.90 -44.29
CA ASP A 387 -7.67 -24.90 -45.35
C ASP A 387 -6.43 -23.98 -45.21
N GLU A 388 -5.66 -23.87 -46.28
CA GLU A 388 -4.38 -23.14 -46.30
C GLU A 388 -4.55 -21.67 -45.89
N LYS A 389 -5.58 -20.99 -46.40
CA LYS A 389 -5.81 -19.57 -46.07
C LYS A 389 -6.18 -19.40 -44.60
N LYS A 390 -6.99 -20.30 -44.05
CA LYS A 390 -7.33 -20.28 -42.62
C LYS A 390 -6.12 -20.59 -41.74
N ALA A 391 -5.28 -21.55 -42.14
CA ALA A 391 -4.05 -21.89 -41.42
C ALA A 391 -3.07 -20.69 -41.37
N GLU A 392 -2.91 -19.98 -42.48
CA GLU A 392 -2.08 -18.77 -42.53
C GLU A 392 -2.62 -17.66 -41.61
N VAL A 393 -3.93 -17.40 -41.64
CA VAL A 393 -4.57 -16.41 -40.75
C VAL A 393 -4.34 -16.78 -39.27
N VAL A 394 -4.44 -18.06 -38.91
CA VAL A 394 -4.19 -18.51 -37.54
C VAL A 394 -2.71 -18.36 -37.17
N PHE A 395 -1.78 -18.63 -38.08
CA PHE A 395 -0.35 -18.44 -37.84
C PHE A 395 0.00 -16.96 -37.57
N ASP A 396 -0.52 -16.07 -38.40
CA ASP A 396 -0.31 -14.63 -38.24
C ASP A 396 -0.94 -14.11 -36.93
N LEU A 397 -2.11 -14.65 -36.56
CA LEU A 397 -2.75 -14.39 -35.28
C LEU A 397 -1.86 -14.83 -34.10
N MET A 398 -1.33 -16.06 -34.15
CA MET A 398 -0.38 -16.56 -33.14
C MET A 398 0.86 -15.67 -33.05
N ALA A 399 1.45 -15.27 -34.18
CA ALA A 399 2.64 -14.42 -34.21
C ALA A 399 2.38 -13.03 -33.58
N LYS A 400 1.21 -12.45 -33.86
CA LYS A 400 0.76 -11.18 -33.25
C LYS A 400 0.65 -11.30 -31.72
N PHE A 401 0.01 -12.36 -31.24
CA PHE A 401 -0.24 -12.54 -29.79
C PHE A 401 0.93 -13.14 -29.03
N ALA A 402 1.81 -13.92 -29.66
CA ALA A 402 2.96 -14.53 -28.99
C ALA A 402 3.97 -13.50 -28.45
N GLY A 403 3.97 -12.27 -28.97
CA GLY A 403 4.71 -11.16 -28.36
C GLY A 403 4.20 -10.75 -26.97
N TYR A 404 2.95 -11.08 -26.65
CA TYR A 404 2.26 -10.76 -25.39
C TYR A 404 1.85 -12.01 -24.60
N GLY A 405 1.92 -13.19 -25.20
CA GLY A 405 1.49 -14.45 -24.60
C GLY A 405 2.22 -14.76 -23.30
N PHE A 406 1.47 -15.12 -22.28
CA PHE A 406 1.99 -15.35 -20.93
C PHE A 406 2.14 -16.84 -20.60
N ASN A 407 3.03 -17.18 -19.67
CA ASN A 407 3.18 -18.57 -19.21
C ASN A 407 2.05 -18.92 -18.23
N LYS A 408 1.16 -19.82 -18.66
CA LYS A 408 0.00 -20.22 -17.87
C LYS A 408 0.40 -20.89 -16.57
N SER A 409 1.43 -21.74 -16.55
CA SER A 409 1.89 -22.42 -15.33
C SER A 409 2.26 -21.44 -14.22
N HIS A 410 3.01 -20.39 -14.56
CA HIS A 410 3.37 -19.33 -13.63
C HIS A 410 2.17 -18.49 -13.20
N SER A 411 1.28 -18.14 -14.16
CA SER A 411 0.06 -17.40 -13.87
C SER A 411 -0.86 -18.16 -12.92
N ALA A 412 -1.02 -19.48 -13.14
CA ALA A 412 -1.89 -20.34 -12.35
C ALA A 412 -1.39 -20.50 -10.91
N ALA A 413 -0.09 -20.70 -10.74
CA ALA A 413 0.49 -20.81 -9.40
C ALA A 413 0.36 -19.48 -8.63
N TYR A 414 0.53 -18.33 -9.28
CA TYR A 414 0.39 -17.04 -8.60
C TYR A 414 -1.09 -16.66 -8.37
N ALA A 415 -1.99 -17.04 -9.28
CA ALA A 415 -3.43 -16.92 -9.09
C ALA A 415 -3.92 -17.74 -7.89
N LEU A 416 -3.27 -18.87 -7.56
CA LEU A 416 -3.58 -19.63 -6.35
C LEU A 416 -3.27 -18.83 -5.08
N ILE A 417 -2.11 -18.16 -5.00
CA ILE A 417 -1.80 -17.29 -3.86
C ILE A 417 -2.81 -16.12 -3.80
N CYS A 418 -3.15 -15.55 -4.96
CA CYS A 418 -4.14 -14.49 -5.06
C CYS A 418 -5.50 -14.94 -4.47
N TYR A 419 -6.00 -16.09 -4.90
CA TYR A 419 -7.24 -16.69 -4.40
C TYR A 419 -7.16 -16.99 -2.90
N GLN A 420 -6.05 -17.54 -2.41
CA GLN A 420 -5.84 -17.79 -0.98
C GLN A 420 -5.92 -16.50 -0.15
N THR A 421 -5.30 -15.40 -0.63
CA THR A 421 -5.39 -14.11 0.07
C THR A 421 -6.79 -13.51 0.01
N ALA A 422 -7.51 -13.67 -1.11
CA ALA A 422 -8.89 -13.22 -1.24
C ALA A 422 -9.84 -13.99 -0.31
N TYR A 423 -9.66 -15.31 -0.22
CA TYR A 423 -10.42 -16.16 0.69
C TYR A 423 -10.20 -15.77 2.15
N LEU A 424 -8.94 -15.53 2.55
CA LEU A 424 -8.64 -15.07 3.92
C LEU A 424 -9.28 -13.72 4.22
N LYS A 425 -9.25 -12.78 3.26
CA LYS A 425 -9.95 -11.49 3.41
C LYS A 425 -11.46 -11.67 3.54
N ALA A 426 -12.06 -12.57 2.76
CA ALA A 426 -13.51 -12.79 2.75
C ALA A 426 -14.07 -13.47 4.00
N HIS A 427 -13.33 -14.43 4.56
CA HIS A 427 -13.82 -15.24 5.69
C HIS A 427 -13.22 -14.84 7.03
N TYR A 428 -12.01 -14.28 7.05
CA TYR A 428 -11.26 -13.92 8.26
C TYR A 428 -10.64 -12.52 8.15
N PRO A 429 -11.45 -11.48 7.91
CA PRO A 429 -10.96 -10.14 7.58
C PRO A 429 -10.11 -9.54 8.69
N ALA A 430 -10.48 -9.68 9.96
CA ALA A 430 -9.70 -9.14 11.09
C ALA A 430 -8.30 -9.75 11.17
N GLN A 431 -8.21 -11.08 11.10
CA GLN A 431 -6.96 -11.85 11.21
C GLN A 431 -6.07 -11.64 9.98
N PHE A 432 -6.65 -11.54 8.78
CA PHE A 432 -5.92 -11.23 7.56
C PHE A 432 -5.38 -9.80 7.56
N MET A 433 -6.19 -8.81 7.97
CA MET A 433 -5.77 -7.42 8.02
C MET A 433 -4.68 -7.19 9.08
N ALA A 434 -4.77 -7.83 10.25
CA ALA A 434 -3.71 -7.77 11.24
C ALA A 434 -2.38 -8.38 10.73
N ALA A 435 -2.45 -9.46 9.96
CA ALA A 435 -1.27 -10.04 9.32
C ALA A 435 -0.64 -9.09 8.28
N LEU A 436 -1.47 -8.45 7.44
CA LEU A 436 -1.02 -7.44 6.48
C LEU A 436 -0.35 -6.25 7.17
N LEU A 437 -1.00 -5.69 8.19
CA LEU A 437 -0.48 -4.57 8.98
C LEU A 437 0.86 -4.93 9.63
N SER A 438 0.99 -6.15 10.15
CA SER A 438 2.24 -6.65 10.71
C SER A 438 3.36 -6.73 9.68
N CYS A 439 3.10 -7.25 8.49
CA CYS A 439 4.13 -7.35 7.46
C CYS A 439 4.51 -6.01 6.81
N ASP A 440 3.62 -5.00 6.86
CA ASP A 440 3.87 -3.64 6.32
C ASP A 440 4.12 -2.57 7.39
N MET A 441 4.38 -2.95 8.65
CA MET A 441 4.54 -2.02 9.78
C MET A 441 5.55 -0.88 9.54
N ASN A 442 6.58 -1.12 8.72
CA ASN A 442 7.62 -0.14 8.41
C ASN A 442 7.21 0.86 7.32
N ASN A 443 6.09 0.62 6.63
CA ASN A 443 5.57 1.47 5.56
C ASN A 443 4.31 2.20 6.04
N THR A 444 4.50 3.40 6.59
CA THR A 444 3.42 4.23 7.14
C THR A 444 2.29 4.49 6.16
N ASP A 445 2.59 4.70 4.88
CA ASP A 445 1.55 4.96 3.86
C ASP A 445 0.65 3.74 3.63
N LYS A 446 1.23 2.53 3.62
CA LYS A 446 0.46 1.28 3.51
C LYS A 446 -0.34 0.98 4.79
N VAL A 447 0.24 1.22 5.96
CA VAL A 447 -0.45 1.04 7.25
C VAL A 447 -1.70 1.91 7.31
N VAL A 448 -1.61 3.19 6.94
CA VAL A 448 -2.75 4.11 6.90
C VAL A 448 -3.82 3.60 5.93
N LEU A 449 -3.41 3.19 4.73
CA LEU A 449 -4.32 2.64 3.72
C LEU A 449 -5.11 1.44 4.25
N TYR A 450 -4.43 0.48 4.90
CA TYR A 450 -5.08 -0.71 5.44
C TYR A 450 -5.92 -0.43 6.68
N ILE A 451 -5.57 0.55 7.51
CA ILE A 451 -6.41 0.96 8.65
C ILE A 451 -7.71 1.61 8.17
N ASN A 452 -7.65 2.41 7.10
CA ASN A 452 -8.86 2.97 6.49
C ASN A 452 -9.73 1.85 5.90
N ASP A 453 -9.12 0.88 5.22
CA ASP A 453 -9.82 -0.33 4.73
C ASP A 453 -10.48 -1.11 5.88
N CYS A 454 -9.81 -1.27 7.03
CA CYS A 454 -10.41 -1.86 8.23
C CYS A 454 -11.65 -1.08 8.70
N ARG A 455 -11.58 0.26 8.73
CA ARG A 455 -12.71 1.12 9.14
C ARG A 455 -13.89 0.99 8.18
N GLU A 456 -13.65 0.92 6.87
CA GLU A 456 -14.69 0.68 5.87
C GLU A 456 -15.40 -0.67 6.08
N HIS A 457 -14.65 -1.69 6.50
CA HIS A 457 -15.17 -3.02 6.82
C HIS A 457 -15.70 -3.15 8.27
N SER A 458 -15.87 -2.02 8.98
CA SER A 458 -16.33 -2.01 10.38
C SER A 458 -15.46 -2.83 11.34
N LEU A 459 -14.18 -2.99 11.03
CA LEU A 459 -13.18 -3.62 11.90
C LEU A 459 -12.57 -2.58 12.84
N GLU A 460 -12.65 -2.84 14.13
CA GLU A 460 -12.10 -1.94 15.14
C GLU A 460 -10.60 -2.14 15.28
N VAL A 461 -9.84 -1.05 15.07
CA VAL A 461 -8.39 -1.01 15.30
C VAL A 461 -8.13 -0.23 16.59
N LEU A 462 -7.82 -0.97 17.67
CA LEU A 462 -7.54 -0.43 18.99
C LEU A 462 -6.14 0.19 19.06
N PRO A 463 -5.96 1.28 19.83
CA PRO A 463 -4.65 1.91 20.03
C PRO A 463 -3.64 0.95 20.69
N PRO A 464 -2.33 1.25 20.56
CA PRO A 464 -1.30 0.49 21.26
C PRO A 464 -1.48 0.60 22.77
N ASP A 465 -1.07 -0.44 23.46
CA ASP A 465 -1.21 -0.61 24.90
C ASP A 465 -0.05 -1.46 25.43
N ILE A 466 0.67 -0.99 26.45
CA ILE A 466 1.86 -1.65 26.97
C ILE A 466 1.56 -3.00 27.65
N ASN A 467 0.34 -3.16 28.19
CA ASN A 467 -0.10 -4.34 28.92
C ASN A 467 -0.72 -5.39 28.00
N GLU A 468 -1.33 -5.00 26.89
CA GLU A 468 -2.03 -5.93 25.99
C GLU A 468 -1.36 -6.12 24.62
N SER A 469 -0.66 -5.11 24.10
CA SER A 469 -0.12 -5.17 22.74
C SER A 469 1.09 -6.08 22.63
N MET A 470 1.27 -6.67 21.46
CA MET A 470 2.42 -7.50 21.11
C MET A 470 3.43 -6.70 20.29
N ILE A 471 4.52 -7.35 19.87
CA ILE A 471 5.50 -6.72 18.95
C ILE A 471 4.79 -6.34 17.64
N ASP A 472 4.13 -7.32 17.04
CA ASP A 472 3.38 -7.19 15.79
C ASP A 472 1.90 -6.90 16.10
N PHE A 473 1.09 -6.58 15.08
CA PHE A 473 -0.36 -6.42 15.28
C PHE A 473 -0.97 -7.76 15.71
N SER A 474 -2.00 -7.70 16.54
CA SER A 474 -2.65 -8.90 17.09
C SER A 474 -4.16 -8.77 17.01
N VAL A 475 -4.85 -9.91 17.04
CA VAL A 475 -6.32 -9.94 17.00
C VAL A 475 -6.84 -10.66 18.23
N ARG A 476 -7.88 -10.10 18.82
CA ARG A 476 -8.65 -10.74 19.90
C ARG A 476 -10.11 -10.36 19.75
N ASN A 477 -11.00 -11.35 19.66
CA ASN A 477 -12.44 -11.16 19.47
C ASN A 477 -12.76 -10.26 18.25
N ASP A 478 -12.12 -10.51 17.12
CA ASP A 478 -12.21 -9.69 15.88
C ASP A 478 -11.81 -8.20 16.02
N GLN A 479 -11.23 -7.81 17.15
CA GLN A 479 -10.63 -6.49 17.32
C GLN A 479 -9.13 -6.55 17.06
N ILE A 480 -8.63 -5.65 16.22
CA ILE A 480 -7.21 -5.57 15.88
C ILE A 480 -6.54 -4.63 16.88
N ARG A 481 -5.56 -5.13 17.63
CA ARG A 481 -4.73 -4.33 18.53
C ARG A 481 -3.43 -3.93 17.85
N PHE A 482 -3.08 -2.65 17.98
CA PHE A 482 -1.87 -2.08 17.40
C PHE A 482 -0.59 -2.78 17.87
N GLY A 483 0.34 -3.05 16.94
CA GLY A 483 1.66 -3.59 17.28
C GLY A 483 2.61 -2.52 17.81
N LEU A 484 3.35 -2.81 18.87
CA LEU A 484 4.31 -1.84 19.46
C LEU A 484 5.51 -1.56 18.53
N ALA A 485 5.80 -2.45 17.58
CA ALA A 485 6.87 -2.24 16.59
C ALA A 485 6.55 -1.17 15.55
N ALA A 486 5.27 -0.80 15.40
CA ALA A 486 4.86 0.25 14.46
C ALA A 486 5.10 1.68 15.01
N VAL A 487 5.41 1.86 16.30
CA VAL A 487 5.74 3.19 16.83
C VAL A 487 7.21 3.51 16.58
N LYS A 488 7.46 4.68 15.97
CA LYS A 488 8.80 5.13 15.58
C LYS A 488 9.70 5.27 16.81
N ASN A 489 11.00 5.09 16.56
CA ASN A 489 12.07 5.10 17.57
C ASN A 489 12.05 3.94 18.57
N VAL A 490 11.16 2.95 18.42
CA VAL A 490 11.12 1.78 19.29
C VAL A 490 11.68 0.56 18.56
N GLY A 491 12.80 0.03 19.07
CA GLY A 491 13.50 -1.10 18.45
C GLY A 491 12.96 -2.46 18.88
N LYS A 492 13.01 -3.46 17.99
CA LYS A 492 12.55 -4.84 18.26
C LYS A 492 13.18 -5.46 19.52
N ALA A 493 14.47 -5.23 19.76
CA ALA A 493 15.16 -5.74 20.95
C ALA A 493 14.64 -5.13 22.27
N ALA A 494 14.21 -3.87 22.24
CA ALA A 494 13.60 -3.21 23.40
C ALA A 494 12.21 -3.80 23.67
N LEU A 495 11.40 -3.97 22.62
CA LEU A 495 10.05 -4.56 22.72
C LEU A 495 10.07 -5.99 23.23
N GLN A 496 11.00 -6.79 22.73
CA GLN A 496 11.16 -8.17 23.18
C GLN A 496 11.47 -8.22 24.68
N SER A 497 12.38 -7.36 25.16
CA SER A 497 12.68 -7.26 26.60
C SER A 497 11.49 -6.78 27.44
N ILE A 498 10.65 -5.90 26.90
CA ILE A 498 9.43 -5.42 27.59
C ILE A 498 8.41 -6.55 27.69
N ILE A 499 8.17 -7.28 26.61
CA ILE A 499 7.14 -8.33 26.58
C ILE A 499 7.57 -9.53 27.43
N GLU A 500 8.84 -9.95 27.35
CA GLU A 500 9.40 -11.02 28.19
C GLU A 500 9.24 -10.68 29.68
N GLU A 501 9.61 -9.46 30.09
CA GLU A 501 9.46 -9.00 31.48
C GLU A 501 7.98 -8.90 31.89
N ARG A 502 7.08 -8.54 30.98
CA ARG A 502 5.63 -8.51 31.24
C ARG A 502 5.06 -9.91 31.44
N GLU A 503 5.51 -10.89 30.67
CA GLU A 503 5.10 -12.29 30.82
C GLU A 503 5.60 -12.89 32.15
N GLU A 504 6.82 -12.55 32.58
CA GLU A 504 7.39 -13.04 33.85
C GLU A 504 6.84 -12.31 35.08
N GLY A 505 6.74 -10.98 35.04
CA GLY A 505 6.39 -10.15 36.20
C GLY A 505 4.95 -9.64 36.23
N GLY A 506 4.13 -9.96 35.21
CA GLY A 506 2.75 -9.49 35.06
C GLY A 506 2.60 -8.06 34.54
N THR A 507 1.36 -7.57 34.48
CA THR A 507 1.00 -6.25 33.94
C THR A 507 1.67 -5.09 34.69
N TYR A 508 2.06 -4.05 33.96
CA TYR A 508 2.62 -2.82 34.50
C TYR A 508 1.54 -1.95 35.15
N LYS A 509 1.78 -1.55 36.40
CA LYS A 509 0.82 -0.75 37.19
C LYS A 509 1.05 0.76 37.10
N SER A 510 2.27 1.18 36.78
CA SER A 510 2.65 2.59 36.69
C SER A 510 3.88 2.74 35.80
N LEU A 511 4.17 3.98 35.37
CA LEU A 511 5.43 4.28 34.67
C LEU A 511 6.66 3.97 35.54
N GLU A 512 6.55 4.16 36.86
CA GLU A 512 7.61 3.82 37.80
C GLU A 512 7.84 2.30 37.88
N ASP A 513 6.77 1.51 37.95
CA ASP A 513 6.84 0.04 37.91
C ASP A 513 7.48 -0.45 36.60
N PHE A 514 7.08 0.15 35.47
CA PHE A 514 7.67 -0.12 34.17
C PHE A 514 9.17 0.17 34.16
N CYS A 515 9.59 1.39 34.51
CA CYS A 515 10.99 1.80 34.50
C CYS A 515 11.87 0.96 35.44
N ASN A 516 11.34 0.54 36.60
CA ASN A 516 12.08 -0.28 37.56
C ASN A 516 12.33 -1.72 37.08
N ARG A 517 11.44 -2.25 36.23
CA ARG A 517 11.45 -3.63 35.74
C ARG A 517 12.24 -3.80 34.44
N VAL A 518 12.13 -2.85 33.52
CA VAL A 518 12.76 -2.97 32.19
C VAL A 518 14.27 -2.70 32.20
N ASP A 519 15.00 -3.35 31.28
CA ASP A 519 16.43 -3.12 31.11
C ASP A 519 16.71 -1.74 30.52
N SER A 520 17.23 -0.83 31.36
CA SER A 520 17.56 0.55 31.00
C SER A 520 18.65 0.70 29.94
N ARG A 521 19.40 -0.38 29.62
CA ARG A 521 20.35 -0.40 28.50
C ARG A 521 19.67 -0.57 27.15
N LYS A 522 18.52 -1.28 27.13
CA LYS A 522 17.74 -1.56 25.92
C LYS A 522 16.64 -0.53 25.71
N VAL A 523 16.03 -0.05 26.80
CA VAL A 523 14.94 0.92 26.80
C VAL A 523 15.47 2.28 27.26
N ASN A 524 15.66 3.21 26.31
CA ASN A 524 16.13 4.58 26.58
C ASN A 524 14.96 5.58 26.74
N SER A 525 15.23 6.82 27.16
CA SER A 525 14.20 7.87 27.31
C SER A 525 13.37 8.04 26.05
N ARG A 526 14.03 8.09 24.89
CA ARG A 526 13.37 8.29 23.59
C ARG A 526 12.36 7.18 23.27
N VAL A 527 12.62 5.94 23.68
CA VAL A 527 11.66 4.83 23.56
C VAL A 527 10.44 5.08 24.44
N ILE A 528 10.65 5.44 25.71
CA ILE A 528 9.58 5.69 26.68
C ILE A 528 8.72 6.88 26.25
N GLU A 529 9.35 7.98 25.86
CA GLU A 529 8.66 9.16 25.31
C GLU A 529 7.81 8.80 24.09
N SER A 530 8.34 7.97 23.18
CA SER A 530 7.60 7.55 21.99
C SER A 530 6.40 6.66 22.34
N LEU A 531 6.53 5.79 23.35
CA LEU A 531 5.44 4.94 23.86
C LEU A 531 4.35 5.75 24.59
N ILE A 532 4.73 6.78 25.34
CA ILE A 532 3.77 7.69 26.00
C ILE A 532 3.00 8.49 24.95
N LYS A 533 3.71 9.11 24.00
CA LYS A 533 3.12 9.90 22.92
C LYS A 533 2.16 9.09 22.03
N SER A 534 2.46 7.81 21.79
CA SER A 534 1.62 6.92 21.00
C SER A 534 0.35 6.43 21.72
N GLY A 535 0.21 6.69 23.02
CA GLY A 535 -0.92 6.22 23.83
C GLY A 535 -0.74 4.84 24.45
N SER A 536 0.46 4.26 24.39
CA SER A 536 0.71 2.91 24.94
C SER A 536 0.52 2.83 26.46
N PHE A 537 0.57 3.95 27.17
CA PHE A 537 0.39 4.03 28.63
C PHE A 537 -1.02 4.49 29.06
N ASP A 538 -1.97 4.66 28.13
CA ASP A 538 -3.29 5.21 28.46
C ASP A 538 -4.09 4.31 29.41
N SER A 539 -3.88 2.99 29.39
CA SER A 539 -4.54 2.03 30.32
C SER A 539 -4.07 2.13 31.77
N VAL A 540 -2.95 2.81 32.02
CA VAL A 540 -2.41 3.02 33.37
C VAL A 540 -3.24 4.07 34.16
N GLY A 541 -4.16 4.77 33.49
CA GLY A 541 -5.08 5.72 34.13
C GLY A 541 -4.47 7.09 34.42
N CYS A 542 -3.31 7.38 33.83
CA CYS A 542 -2.61 8.67 33.96
C CYS A 542 -2.73 9.48 32.67
N LYS A 543 -2.64 10.81 32.79
CA LYS A 543 -2.62 11.70 31.61
C LYS A 543 -1.27 11.61 30.90
N ARG A 544 -1.26 11.69 29.56
CA ARG A 544 -0.02 11.64 28.76
C ARG A 544 0.90 12.82 29.10
N SER A 545 0.32 14.01 29.31
CA SER A 545 1.06 15.19 29.76
C SER A 545 1.81 14.96 31.08
N GLN A 546 1.14 14.33 32.05
CA GLN A 546 1.71 14.01 33.37
C GLN A 546 2.87 13.02 33.24
N LEU A 547 2.68 11.95 32.46
CA LEU A 547 3.71 10.95 32.23
C LEU A 547 4.95 11.56 31.56
N MET A 548 4.76 12.40 30.54
CA MET A 548 5.85 13.07 29.83
C MET A 548 6.69 13.96 30.77
N ALA A 549 6.05 14.65 31.72
CA ALA A 549 6.74 15.51 32.68
C ALA A 549 7.60 14.75 33.70
N ILE A 550 7.29 13.47 33.96
CA ILE A 550 7.98 12.66 34.98
C ILE A 550 8.96 11.63 34.40
N VAL A 551 9.10 11.51 33.08
CA VAL A 551 9.94 10.47 32.44
C VAL A 551 11.37 10.49 32.97
N ASP A 552 12.01 11.65 32.97
CA ASP A 552 13.40 11.78 33.41
C ASP A 552 13.57 11.41 34.88
N GLN A 553 12.65 11.88 35.74
CA GLN A 553 12.65 11.56 37.16
C GLN A 553 12.44 10.06 37.42
N ALA A 554 11.52 9.43 36.68
CA ALA A 554 11.24 8.00 36.78
C ALA A 554 12.43 7.15 36.36
N MET A 555 13.10 7.52 35.26
CA MET A 555 14.30 6.81 34.81
C MET A 555 15.48 6.96 35.78
N ASP A 556 15.73 8.15 36.30
CA ASP A 556 16.87 8.35 37.21
C ASP A 556 16.70 7.60 38.53
N LYS A 557 15.47 7.54 39.03
CA LYS A 557 15.13 6.71 40.18
C LYS A 557 15.27 5.22 39.87
N ALA A 558 14.81 4.76 38.71
CA ALA A 558 14.97 3.37 38.30
C ALA A 558 16.45 2.96 38.17
N LYS A 559 17.30 3.83 37.64
CA LYS A 559 18.77 3.61 37.60
C LYS A 559 19.35 3.47 39.00
N ALA A 560 18.90 4.28 39.96
CA ALA A 560 19.33 4.17 41.36
C ALA A 560 18.92 2.82 41.96
N VAL A 561 17.67 2.41 41.78
CA VAL A 561 17.15 1.11 42.26
C VAL A 561 17.87 -0.08 41.61
N GLN A 562 18.15 -0.02 40.31
CA GLN A 562 18.90 -1.07 39.60
C GLN A 562 20.35 -1.14 40.08
N ARG A 563 20.98 0.00 40.36
CA ARG A 563 22.34 0.08 40.92
C ARG A 563 22.41 -0.52 42.32
N ASP A 564 21.40 -0.26 43.16
CA ASP A 564 21.32 -0.81 44.52
C ASP A 564 21.08 -2.33 44.52
N LYS A 565 20.28 -2.85 43.57
CA LYS A 565 20.13 -4.30 43.36
C LYS A 565 21.44 -4.95 42.90
N GLN A 566 22.18 -4.33 41.98
CA GLN A 566 23.44 -4.87 41.45
C GLN A 566 24.60 -4.81 42.45
N SER A 567 24.60 -3.84 43.36
CA SER A 567 25.64 -3.71 44.39
C SER A 567 25.52 -4.73 45.53
N GLY A 568 24.44 -5.53 45.56
CA GLY A 568 24.19 -6.52 46.61
C GLY A 568 23.87 -5.88 47.98
N GLN A 569 23.70 -4.56 48.04
CA GLN A 569 23.16 -3.88 49.21
C GLN A 569 21.66 -4.13 49.26
N LEU A 570 21.27 -5.24 49.90
CA LEU A 570 20.03 -5.26 50.65
C LEU A 570 20.07 -4.05 51.57
N SER A 571 19.30 -3.01 51.23
CA SER A 571 19.18 -1.81 52.04
C SER A 571 18.94 -2.25 53.48
N LEU A 572 19.84 -1.87 54.40
CA LEU A 572 19.76 -2.25 55.81
C LEU A 572 18.42 -1.85 56.47
N PHE A 573 17.63 -1.01 55.79
CA PHE A 573 16.28 -0.59 56.15
C PHE A 573 15.17 -1.60 55.81
N ALA A 574 15.42 -2.62 54.98
CA ALA A 574 14.44 -3.67 54.64
C ALA A 574 14.26 -4.72 55.75
N LEU A 575 15.02 -4.63 56.85
CA LEU A 575 15.01 -5.57 57.98
C LEU A 575 14.21 -5.06 59.20
N SER A 576 13.51 -3.93 59.10
CA SER A 576 12.59 -3.50 60.19
C SER A 576 11.21 -4.14 60.03
N PRO A 577 10.64 -4.76 61.08
CA PRO A 577 9.34 -5.40 61.00
C PRO A 577 8.21 -4.36 60.99
N ALA A 578 7.31 -4.51 60.00
CA ALA A 578 5.92 -4.07 60.01
C ALA A 578 5.61 -2.67 60.56
N THR A 579 5.88 -1.66 59.75
CA THR A 579 4.98 -0.48 59.62
C THR A 579 4.86 -0.18 58.14
N ASP A 580 3.64 0.03 57.64
CA ASP A 580 3.31 0.37 56.26
C ASP A 580 4.22 1.48 55.69
N THR A 581 5.29 1.10 55.00
CA THR A 581 6.21 2.03 54.33
C THR A 581 6.39 1.70 52.84
N THR A 582 5.39 1.11 52.20
CA THR A 582 5.35 0.98 50.73
C THR A 582 4.98 2.28 50.01
N ASP A 583 4.61 3.35 50.73
CA ASP A 583 3.97 4.54 50.12
C ASP A 583 4.79 5.85 50.14
N LYS A 584 6.02 5.87 50.67
CA LYS A 584 6.81 7.13 50.82
C LYS A 584 7.78 7.44 49.68
N SER A 585 7.80 6.62 48.64
CA SER A 585 8.61 6.87 47.45
C SER A 585 7.80 6.59 46.19
N ALA A 586 6.57 7.08 46.06
CA ALA A 586 5.93 7.14 44.75
C ALA A 586 6.27 8.51 44.12
N ILE A 587 6.60 8.54 42.83
CA ILE A 587 6.71 9.82 42.10
C ILE A 587 5.31 10.45 42.07
N ILE A 588 5.19 11.66 42.64
CA ILE A 588 3.93 12.40 42.63
C ILE A 588 3.72 12.93 41.22
N LEU A 589 2.63 12.50 40.58
CA LEU A 589 2.23 13.03 39.27
C LEU A 589 1.89 14.52 39.42
N PRO A 590 2.43 15.39 38.56
CA PRO A 590 2.09 16.81 38.60
C PRO A 590 0.61 17.00 38.24
N ASP A 591 -0.07 17.92 38.92
CA ASP A 591 -1.45 18.28 38.55
C ASP A 591 -1.42 19.24 37.36
N ILE A 592 -1.31 18.66 36.16
CA ILE A 592 -1.36 19.38 34.89
C ILE A 592 -2.56 18.91 34.05
N PRO A 593 -3.16 19.81 33.25
CA PRO A 593 -4.19 19.43 32.31
C PRO A 593 -3.63 18.43 31.28
N GLU A 594 -4.50 17.62 30.71
CA GLU A 594 -4.13 16.78 29.57
C GLU A 594 -3.78 17.67 28.37
N TRP A 595 -3.00 17.14 27.43
CA TRP A 595 -2.80 17.80 26.14
C TRP A 595 -4.14 18.14 25.48
N ASP A 596 -4.19 19.28 24.81
CA ASP A 596 -5.27 19.58 23.87
C ASP A 596 -5.32 18.51 22.77
N GLU A 597 -6.51 18.28 22.23
CA GLU A 597 -6.75 17.23 21.24
C GLU A 597 -5.84 17.38 20.01
N ARG A 598 -5.64 18.61 19.53
CA ARG A 598 -4.75 18.92 18.41
C ARG A 598 -3.29 18.57 18.71
N LEU A 599 -2.76 18.93 19.89
CA LEU A 599 -1.42 18.52 20.29
C LEU A 599 -1.31 17.00 20.45
N ARG A 600 -2.29 16.35 21.08
CA ARG A 600 -2.32 14.88 21.25
C ARG A 600 -2.24 14.16 19.90
N LEU A 601 -3.10 14.55 18.95
CA LEU A 601 -3.12 14.01 17.60
C LEU A 601 -1.82 14.30 16.84
N THR A 602 -1.22 15.48 17.06
CA THR A 602 0.09 15.83 16.46
C THR A 602 1.20 14.92 17.00
N GLN A 603 1.23 14.63 18.30
CA GLN A 603 2.19 13.70 18.92
C GLN A 603 1.98 12.25 18.45
N GLU A 604 0.74 11.81 18.26
CA GLU A 604 0.43 10.51 17.66
C GLU A 604 0.94 10.42 16.21
N LYS A 605 0.69 11.44 15.38
CA LYS A 605 1.18 11.48 14.01
C LYS A 605 2.71 11.54 13.93
N GLU A 606 3.36 12.23 14.85
CA GLU A 606 4.83 12.25 14.93
C GLU A 606 5.38 10.84 15.20
N THR A 607 4.81 10.13 16.17
CA THR A 607 5.31 8.85 16.67
C THR A 607 4.87 7.64 15.85
N VAL A 608 3.61 7.57 15.42
CA VAL A 608 3.06 6.43 14.69
C VAL A 608 2.94 6.72 13.19
N GLY A 609 2.93 7.99 12.80
CA GLY A 609 2.87 8.42 11.39
C GLY A 609 1.48 8.86 10.93
N PHE A 610 0.43 8.60 11.74
CA PHE A 610 -0.95 8.98 11.47
C PHE A 610 -1.74 9.12 12.78
N TYR A 611 -3.01 9.50 12.68
CA TYR A 611 -3.87 9.76 13.83
C TYR A 611 -4.59 8.49 14.30
N ILE A 612 -4.40 8.11 15.58
CA ILE A 612 -4.92 6.83 16.12
C ILE A 612 -6.25 7.05 16.83
N THR A 613 -6.32 8.05 17.73
CA THR A 613 -7.47 8.25 18.64
C THR A 613 -8.61 9.08 18.03
N GLY A 614 -8.42 9.63 16.84
CA GLY A 614 -9.39 10.45 16.11
C GLY A 614 -8.78 11.05 14.85
N HIS A 615 -9.45 12.01 14.22
CA HIS A 615 -8.93 12.81 13.13
C HIS A 615 -9.03 14.30 13.51
N PRO A 616 -8.07 15.17 13.13
CA PRO A 616 -8.19 16.60 13.43
C PRO A 616 -9.42 17.26 12.80
N LEU A 617 -10.04 16.61 11.81
CA LEU A 617 -11.30 17.05 11.23
C LEU A 617 -12.51 16.71 12.10
N ASP A 618 -12.43 15.76 13.05
CA ASP A 618 -13.59 15.30 13.82
C ASP A 618 -14.29 16.43 14.57
N GLU A 619 -13.52 17.37 15.15
CA GLU A 619 -14.06 18.59 15.77
C GLU A 619 -14.80 19.48 14.76
N ASP A 620 -14.29 19.55 13.54
CA ASP A 620 -14.74 20.46 12.48
C ASP A 620 -15.82 19.85 11.58
N LEU A 621 -16.06 18.53 11.63
CA LEU A 621 -16.95 17.81 10.70
C LEU A 621 -18.36 18.38 10.63
N HIS A 622 -18.91 18.75 11.78
CA HIS A 622 -20.26 19.33 11.83
C HIS A 622 -20.28 20.68 11.12
N GLU A 623 -19.24 21.50 11.28
CA GLU A 623 -19.12 22.80 10.63
C GLU A 623 -18.88 22.64 9.12
N ILE A 624 -17.98 21.73 8.73
CA ILE A 624 -17.70 21.40 7.33
C ILE A 624 -19.01 21.01 6.62
N LYS A 625 -19.80 20.09 7.19
CA LYS A 625 -21.08 19.64 6.61
C LYS A 625 -22.10 20.76 6.40
N THR A 626 -22.04 21.84 7.18
CA THR A 626 -22.96 22.99 6.98
C THR A 626 -22.59 23.86 5.79
N ILE A 627 -21.33 23.80 5.34
CA ILE A 627 -20.77 24.70 4.33
C ILE A 627 -20.49 23.95 3.01
N THR A 628 -20.07 22.69 3.08
CA THR A 628 -19.72 21.87 1.92
C THR A 628 -20.95 21.32 1.21
N ASP A 629 -20.75 20.91 -0.04
CA ASP A 629 -21.79 20.30 -0.86
C ASP A 629 -21.75 18.78 -0.82
N THR A 630 -20.55 18.21 -0.67
CA THR A 630 -20.32 16.77 -0.53
C THR A 630 -19.04 16.52 0.29
N ASP A 631 -18.84 15.29 0.76
CA ASP A 631 -17.54 14.76 1.15
C ASP A 631 -16.74 14.33 -0.10
N ILE A 632 -15.49 13.89 0.09
CA ILE A 632 -14.65 13.48 -1.04
C ILE A 632 -15.21 12.23 -1.73
N ALA A 633 -15.85 11.33 -1.00
CA ALA A 633 -16.45 10.11 -1.54
C ALA A 633 -17.57 10.42 -2.55
N GLY A 634 -18.46 11.37 -2.22
CA GLY A 634 -19.57 11.77 -3.09
C GLY A 634 -19.15 12.55 -4.33
N LEU A 635 -17.87 12.93 -4.50
CA LEU A 635 -17.38 13.57 -5.73
C LEU A 635 -17.56 12.71 -6.98
N ALA A 636 -17.59 11.38 -6.83
CA ALA A 636 -17.81 10.46 -7.95
C ALA A 636 -19.20 10.62 -8.60
N GLU A 637 -20.19 11.15 -7.87
CA GLU A 637 -21.54 11.40 -8.37
C GLU A 637 -21.65 12.70 -9.17
N PHE A 638 -20.61 13.56 -9.12
CA PHE A 638 -20.60 14.83 -9.83
C PHE A 638 -20.12 14.68 -11.27
N GLY A 639 -20.83 15.36 -12.17
CA GLY A 639 -20.46 15.44 -13.59
C GLY A 639 -19.28 16.38 -13.84
N GLU A 640 -18.68 16.26 -15.03
CA GLU A 640 -17.58 17.14 -15.47
C GLU A 640 -18.00 18.62 -15.45
N ASP A 641 -17.08 19.50 -15.05
CA ASP A 641 -17.27 20.95 -14.90
C ASP A 641 -18.36 21.37 -13.89
N GLN A 642 -18.88 20.45 -13.06
CA GLN A 642 -19.83 20.81 -12.00
C GLN A 642 -19.13 21.53 -10.85
N PRO A 643 -19.69 22.66 -10.35
CA PRO A 643 -19.12 23.36 -9.22
C PRO A 643 -19.38 22.59 -7.92
N VAL A 644 -18.36 22.52 -7.06
CA VAL A 644 -18.42 21.80 -5.78
C VAL A 644 -17.66 22.56 -4.70
N ARG A 645 -18.12 22.45 -3.46
CA ARG A 645 -17.32 22.77 -2.26
C ARG A 645 -17.05 21.52 -1.45
N ILE A 646 -15.77 21.33 -1.13
CA ILE A 646 -15.30 20.27 -0.22
C ILE A 646 -14.46 20.88 0.89
N GLY A 647 -14.30 20.15 1.99
CA GLY A 647 -13.49 20.56 3.14
C GLY A 647 -12.59 19.44 3.58
N GLY A 648 -11.37 19.78 4.00
CA GLY A 648 -10.38 18.79 4.46
C GLY A 648 -9.06 19.43 4.87
N LEU A 649 -8.06 18.57 5.11
CA LEU A 649 -6.70 18.97 5.45
C LEU A 649 -5.78 18.85 4.24
N ILE A 650 -4.77 19.74 4.15
CA ILE A 650 -3.72 19.61 3.14
C ILE A 650 -2.75 18.50 3.56
N ARG A 651 -2.80 17.36 2.88
CA ARG A 651 -1.86 16.24 3.08
C ARG A 651 -0.51 16.53 2.43
N SER A 652 -0.52 17.03 1.20
CA SER A 652 0.70 17.33 0.44
C SER A 652 0.50 18.50 -0.52
N CYS A 653 1.57 19.24 -0.80
CA CYS A 653 1.57 20.34 -1.75
C CYS A 653 2.82 20.25 -2.64
N LYS A 654 2.61 20.07 -3.95
CA LYS A 654 3.67 20.06 -4.97
C LYS A 654 3.56 21.33 -5.79
N GLN A 655 4.50 22.25 -5.58
CA GLN A 655 4.60 23.47 -6.38
C GLN A 655 5.32 23.17 -7.70
N LEU A 656 4.69 23.55 -8.80
CA LEU A 656 5.21 23.38 -10.16
C LEU A 656 5.13 24.71 -10.92
N LYS A 657 5.79 24.78 -12.06
CA LYS A 657 5.63 25.88 -13.01
C LYS A 657 4.80 25.38 -14.18
N SER A 658 3.85 26.19 -14.63
CA SER A 658 3.08 25.90 -15.84
C SER A 658 3.99 25.92 -17.08
N LYS A 659 3.48 25.46 -18.23
CA LYS A 659 4.19 25.55 -19.53
C LYS A 659 4.62 26.98 -19.91
N LYS A 660 3.99 28.01 -19.31
CA LYS A 660 4.32 29.44 -19.51
C LYS A 660 5.30 30.00 -18.46
N GLY A 661 5.70 29.19 -17.46
CA GLY A 661 6.62 29.58 -16.39
C GLY A 661 5.95 30.09 -15.11
N ASP A 662 4.64 30.34 -15.13
CA ASP A 662 3.89 30.84 -13.97
C ASP A 662 3.76 29.78 -12.86
N PRO A 663 3.82 30.17 -11.58
CA PRO A 663 3.74 29.24 -10.45
C PRO A 663 2.33 28.63 -10.32
N MET A 664 2.25 27.33 -10.09
CA MET A 664 1.01 26.57 -9.84
C MET A 664 1.26 25.51 -8.77
N ALA A 665 0.21 24.91 -8.20
CA ALA A 665 0.36 23.82 -7.25
C ALA A 665 -0.62 22.68 -7.52
N PHE A 666 -0.16 21.45 -7.25
CA PHE A 666 -1.02 20.29 -7.05
C PHE A 666 -1.03 19.99 -5.57
N ILE A 667 -2.19 20.10 -4.94
CA ILE A 667 -2.37 19.78 -3.53
C ILE A 667 -3.20 18.51 -3.39
N THR A 668 -2.91 17.72 -2.38
CA THR A 668 -3.74 16.56 -2.01
C THR A 668 -4.50 16.93 -0.75
N ILE A 669 -5.82 16.89 -0.83
CA ILE A 669 -6.71 17.15 0.30
C ILE A 669 -7.23 15.83 0.82
N GLU A 670 -7.15 15.65 2.14
CA GLU A 670 -7.69 14.48 2.82
C GLU A 670 -8.90 14.87 3.68
N ASP A 671 -9.95 14.06 3.61
CA ASP A 671 -11.02 14.01 4.61
C ASP A 671 -10.78 12.81 5.56
N LEU A 672 -11.81 12.37 6.31
CA LEU A 672 -11.66 11.24 7.24
C LEU A 672 -11.29 9.92 6.54
N LEU A 673 -11.69 9.75 5.28
CA LEU A 673 -11.72 8.45 4.60
C LEU A 673 -10.90 8.47 3.31
N ASN A 674 -10.97 9.56 2.55
CA ASN A 674 -10.47 9.67 1.19
C ASN A 674 -9.54 10.87 1.01
N ALA A 675 -8.79 10.84 -0.10
CA ALA A 675 -7.98 11.95 -0.53
C ALA A 675 -8.21 12.27 -2.00
N VAL A 676 -8.25 13.55 -2.35
CA VAL A 676 -8.44 14.03 -3.72
C VAL A 676 -7.33 14.99 -4.14
N GLU A 677 -6.94 14.90 -5.40
CA GLU A 677 -5.99 15.85 -6.00
C GLU A 677 -6.73 17.12 -6.43
N VAL A 678 -6.20 18.26 -6.00
CA VAL A 678 -6.72 19.58 -6.32
C VAL A 678 -5.65 20.38 -7.05
N ILE A 679 -6.01 20.93 -8.20
CA ILE A 679 -5.15 21.71 -9.08
C ILE A 679 -5.39 23.19 -8.80
N VAL A 680 -4.33 23.89 -8.40
CA VAL A 680 -4.33 25.33 -8.13
C VAL A 680 -3.56 26.04 -9.23
N PHE A 681 -4.29 26.68 -10.15
CA PHE A 681 -3.72 27.45 -11.25
C PHE A 681 -3.11 28.79 -10.77
N PRO A 682 -2.25 29.45 -11.57
CA PRO A 682 -1.48 30.61 -11.14
C PRO A 682 -2.25 31.77 -10.53
N ASN A 683 -3.46 32.05 -11.02
CA ASN A 683 -4.30 33.13 -10.50
C ASN A 683 -4.71 32.83 -9.05
N THR A 684 -5.27 31.64 -8.81
CA THR A 684 -5.65 31.17 -7.48
C THR A 684 -4.43 30.96 -6.57
N PHE A 685 -3.30 30.51 -7.13
CA PHE A 685 -2.07 30.29 -6.38
C PHE A 685 -1.55 31.57 -5.72
N ALA A 686 -1.63 32.71 -6.43
CA ALA A 686 -1.20 34.00 -5.90
C ALA A 686 -2.05 34.47 -4.71
N GLU A 687 -3.35 34.16 -4.72
CA GLU A 687 -4.30 34.53 -3.67
C GLU A 687 -4.18 33.62 -2.43
N CYS A 688 -3.93 32.32 -2.65
CA CYS A 688 -3.98 31.31 -1.59
C CYS A 688 -2.61 30.87 -1.07
N TYR A 689 -1.50 31.49 -1.51
CA TYR A 689 -0.13 31.01 -1.24
C TYR A 689 0.16 30.72 0.23
N SER A 690 -0.30 31.60 1.15
CA SER A 690 -0.12 31.43 2.60
C SER A 690 -0.91 30.25 3.17
N LEU A 691 -2.02 29.88 2.56
CA LEU A 691 -2.89 28.79 2.98
C LEU A 691 -2.35 27.42 2.55
N LEU A 692 -1.54 27.37 1.48
CA LEU A 692 -0.98 26.12 0.95
C LEU A 692 -0.02 25.41 1.91
N SER A 693 0.50 26.10 2.92
CA SER A 693 1.31 25.55 4.00
C SER A 693 0.56 25.37 5.33
N SER A 694 -0.74 25.65 5.35
CA SER A 694 -1.54 25.56 6.56
C SER A 694 -1.74 24.10 7.00
N THR A 695 -1.78 23.90 8.31
CA THR A 695 -2.20 22.63 8.94
C THR A 695 -3.64 22.68 9.43
N GLU A 696 -4.36 23.77 9.12
CA GLU A 696 -5.75 23.99 9.50
C GLU A 696 -6.70 23.48 8.44
N THR A 697 -7.94 23.24 8.85
CA THR A 697 -9.04 22.84 7.98
C THR A 697 -9.33 23.92 6.95
N ILE A 698 -9.27 23.54 5.68
CA ILE A 698 -9.56 24.43 4.55
C ILE A 698 -10.81 23.99 3.80
N ILE A 699 -11.56 24.97 3.33
CA ILE A 699 -12.67 24.79 2.40
C ILE A 699 -12.19 25.19 1.01
N ILE A 700 -12.47 24.33 0.04
CA ILE A 700 -12.12 24.54 -1.35
C ILE A 700 -13.39 24.63 -2.16
N GLN A 701 -13.54 25.73 -2.89
CA GLN A 701 -14.55 25.86 -3.93
C GLN A 701 -13.86 25.66 -5.28
N GLY A 702 -14.41 24.79 -6.11
CA GLY A 702 -13.83 24.47 -7.40
C GLY A 702 -14.80 23.79 -8.35
N THR A 703 -14.25 23.26 -9.45
CA THR A 703 -14.99 22.48 -10.44
C THR A 703 -14.43 21.06 -10.52
N VAL A 704 -15.32 20.08 -10.64
CA VAL A 704 -14.95 18.66 -10.75
C VAL A 704 -14.46 18.38 -12.18
N GLN A 705 -13.32 17.72 -12.27
CA GLN A 705 -12.76 17.21 -13.52
C GLN A 705 -12.54 15.71 -13.37
N ASN A 706 -13.32 14.92 -14.13
CA ASN A 706 -13.19 13.47 -14.11
C ASN A 706 -12.10 13.05 -15.11
N ASP A 707 -11.16 12.23 -14.65
CA ASP A 707 -10.07 11.66 -15.45
C ASP A 707 -10.11 10.13 -15.32
N GLU A 708 -9.36 9.40 -16.14
CA GLU A 708 -9.29 7.93 -16.08
C GLU A 708 -8.79 7.39 -14.72
N ARG A 709 -8.20 8.26 -13.88
CA ARG A 709 -7.66 7.93 -12.55
C ARG A 709 -8.56 8.37 -11.38
N GLY A 710 -9.76 8.85 -11.66
CA GLY A 710 -10.71 9.35 -10.65
C GLY A 710 -10.95 10.88 -10.72
N PRO A 711 -11.85 11.40 -9.86
CA PRO A 711 -12.22 12.81 -9.85
C PRO A 711 -11.06 13.68 -9.33
N LYS A 712 -10.81 14.80 -10.00
CA LYS A 712 -9.91 15.88 -9.59
C LYS A 712 -10.71 17.15 -9.41
N ILE A 713 -10.19 18.10 -8.65
CA ILE A 713 -10.83 19.42 -8.50
C ILE A 713 -9.90 20.50 -9.04
N ILE A 714 -10.43 21.38 -9.89
CA ILE A 714 -9.76 22.63 -10.24
C ILE A 714 -10.21 23.69 -9.23
N ALA A 715 -9.30 24.14 -8.37
CA ALA A 715 -9.61 25.12 -7.34
C ALA A 715 -9.85 26.52 -7.93
N GLU A 716 -10.99 27.10 -7.57
CA GLU A 716 -11.32 28.50 -7.82
C GLU A 716 -10.97 29.38 -6.61
N SER A 717 -11.19 28.89 -5.39
CA SER A 717 -10.79 29.56 -4.15
C SER A 717 -10.47 28.57 -3.04
N LEU A 718 -9.60 28.97 -2.12
CA LEU A 718 -9.29 28.27 -0.87
C LEU A 718 -9.48 29.25 0.29
N GLU A 719 -10.22 28.84 1.31
CA GLU A 719 -10.52 29.64 2.50
C GLU A 719 -10.31 28.77 3.76
N LEU A 720 -9.92 29.37 4.89
CA LEU A 720 -9.95 28.66 6.18
C LEU A 720 -11.41 28.42 6.58
N LEU A 721 -11.68 27.35 7.32
CA LEU A 721 -13.04 27.02 7.79
C LEU A 721 -13.77 28.21 8.47
N PRO A 722 -13.14 28.99 9.37
CA PRO A 722 -13.81 30.13 10.01
C PRO A 722 -14.22 31.23 9.00
N ASP A 723 -13.38 31.50 8.01
CA ASP A 723 -13.64 32.51 6.98
C ASP A 723 -14.71 32.03 6.01
N ALA A 724 -14.60 30.78 5.55
CA ALA A 724 -15.56 30.12 4.67
C ALA A 724 -16.97 30.13 5.26
N ARG A 725 -17.09 29.96 6.58
CA ARG A 725 -18.37 30.01 7.29
C ARG A 725 -19.04 31.38 7.19
N VAL A 726 -18.27 32.46 7.29
CA VAL A 726 -18.77 33.83 7.12
C VAL A 726 -19.11 34.12 5.65
N THR A 727 -18.28 33.66 4.71
CA THR A 727 -18.47 33.91 3.28
C THR A 727 -19.67 33.15 2.71
N HIS A 728 -19.84 31.87 3.07
CA HIS A 728 -20.74 30.95 2.39
C HIS A 728 -22.08 30.69 3.10
N THR A 729 -22.29 31.19 4.32
CA THR A 729 -23.59 31.14 4.98
C THR A 729 -24.52 32.22 4.40
N GLU A 730 -25.69 31.82 3.90
CA GLU A 730 -26.72 32.71 3.35
C GLU A 730 -27.60 33.31 4.45
N SER A 731 -28.05 32.49 5.40
CA SER A 731 -28.83 32.92 6.55
C SER A 731 -28.73 31.93 7.70
N ILE A 732 -28.96 32.40 8.92
CA ILE A 732 -29.01 31.58 10.14
C ILE A 732 -30.45 31.54 10.62
N LYS A 733 -31.01 30.35 10.88
CA LYS A 733 -32.31 30.19 11.52
C LYS A 733 -32.12 29.69 12.94
N ILE A 734 -32.60 30.44 13.92
CA ILE A 734 -32.68 30.02 15.33
C ILE A 734 -34.12 29.58 15.61
N GLN A 735 -34.29 28.30 15.91
CA GLN A 735 -35.55 27.69 16.29
C GLN A 735 -35.67 27.62 17.82
N MET A 736 -36.62 28.37 18.36
CA MET A 736 -36.87 28.48 19.79
C MET A 736 -38.10 27.65 20.18
N ASN A 737 -37.99 26.87 21.26
CA ASN A 737 -39.13 26.17 21.85
C ASN A 737 -39.83 27.06 22.89
N SER A 738 -41.14 27.29 22.68
CA SER A 738 -42.00 28.11 23.55
C SER A 738 -42.00 27.67 25.03
N GLU A 739 -41.88 26.38 25.33
CA GLU A 739 -41.86 25.87 26.72
C GLU A 739 -40.54 26.17 27.45
N LYS A 740 -39.45 26.35 26.69
CA LYS A 740 -38.09 26.54 27.23
C LYS A 740 -37.65 28.01 27.18
N ILE A 741 -38.45 28.90 26.58
CA ILE A 741 -38.11 30.31 26.44
C ILE A 741 -38.59 31.09 27.67
N SER A 742 -37.75 31.98 28.18
CA SER A 742 -38.12 32.91 29.26
C SER A 742 -37.65 34.32 28.89
N ARG A 743 -38.25 35.33 29.51
CA ARG A 743 -37.86 36.74 29.29
C ARG A 743 -36.35 36.95 29.51
N LYS A 744 -35.79 36.34 30.56
CA LYS A 744 -34.36 36.41 30.87
C LYS A 744 -33.50 35.81 29.75
N ARG A 745 -33.89 34.64 29.21
CA ARG A 745 -33.18 34.00 28.07
C ARG A 745 -33.29 34.83 26.80
N MET A 746 -34.43 35.46 26.54
CA MET A 746 -34.61 36.36 25.39
C MET A 746 -33.74 37.62 25.50
N GLU A 747 -33.64 38.20 26.70
CA GLU A 747 -32.77 39.36 26.95
C GLU A 747 -31.29 38.99 26.77
N SER A 748 -30.86 37.82 27.26
CA SER A 748 -29.50 37.32 27.05
C SER A 748 -29.23 36.96 25.58
N LEU A 749 -30.19 36.33 24.88
CA LEU A 749 -30.07 36.06 23.45
C LEU A 749 -29.91 37.37 22.67
N LYS A 750 -30.71 38.39 22.98
CA LYS A 750 -30.58 39.72 22.36
C LYS A 750 -29.19 40.31 22.57
N GLN A 751 -28.60 40.18 23.76
CA GLN A 751 -27.23 40.65 24.02
C GLN A 751 -26.20 39.93 23.14
N ILE A 752 -26.31 38.61 23.00
CA ILE A 752 -25.43 37.83 22.11
C ILE A 752 -25.58 38.27 20.65
N LEU A 753 -26.80 38.50 20.17
CA LEU A 753 -27.05 38.95 18.80
C LEU A 753 -26.34 40.29 18.49
N TYR A 754 -26.28 41.21 19.47
CA TYR A 754 -25.53 42.46 19.31
C TYR A 754 -24.02 42.28 19.48
N GLN A 755 -23.58 41.40 20.37
CA GLN A 755 -22.17 41.13 20.61
C GLN A 755 -21.49 40.52 19.38
N TYR A 756 -22.18 39.64 18.67
CA TYR A 756 -21.70 38.96 17.46
C TYR A 756 -22.32 39.54 16.20
N HIS A 757 -22.43 40.86 16.10
CA HIS A 757 -22.95 41.53 14.92
C HIS A 757 -22.07 41.24 13.68
N GLY A 758 -22.71 41.03 12.52
CA GLY A 758 -22.02 40.68 11.27
C GLY A 758 -22.88 40.92 10.04
N ASN A 759 -22.63 40.19 8.96
CA ASN A 759 -23.30 40.42 7.66
C ASN A 759 -24.36 39.37 7.31
N CYS A 760 -24.57 38.36 8.16
CA CYS A 760 -25.50 37.27 7.86
C CYS A 760 -26.91 37.57 8.40
N PRO A 761 -27.96 37.51 7.56
CA PRO A 761 -29.35 37.61 7.99
C PRO A 761 -29.73 36.50 8.98
N LEU A 762 -30.51 36.88 9.99
CA LEU A 762 -31.05 35.98 10.99
C LEU A 762 -32.56 35.75 10.75
N LEU A 763 -33.01 34.52 10.97
CA LEU A 763 -34.41 34.13 11.02
C LEU A 763 -34.71 33.57 12.41
N LEU A 764 -35.78 34.04 13.06
CA LEU A 764 -36.23 33.51 14.33
C LEU A 764 -37.54 32.76 14.11
N THR A 765 -37.60 31.50 14.56
CA THR A 765 -38.83 30.70 14.49
C THR A 765 -39.18 30.20 15.88
N MET A 766 -40.42 30.41 16.30
CA MET A 766 -40.96 29.89 17.55
C MET A 766 -41.75 28.61 17.30
N HIS A 767 -41.33 27.51 17.91
CA HIS A 767 -42.01 26.23 17.87
C HIS A 767 -42.91 26.05 19.09
N PHE A 768 -44.18 25.76 18.84
CA PHE A 768 -45.21 25.46 19.83
C PHE A 768 -45.56 23.96 19.74
N PRO A 769 -45.15 23.13 20.72
CA PRO A 769 -45.43 21.70 20.71
C PRO A 769 -46.91 21.40 20.48
N GLY A 770 -47.21 20.62 19.42
CA GLY A 770 -48.57 20.24 19.05
C GLY A 770 -49.43 21.34 18.39
N GLN A 771 -48.90 22.55 18.18
CA GLN A 771 -49.64 23.68 17.60
C GLN A 771 -48.99 24.25 16.33
N GLY A 772 -47.69 24.04 16.12
CA GLY A 772 -46.98 24.41 14.89
C GLY A 772 -45.80 25.36 15.11
N GLU A 773 -45.31 25.97 14.02
CA GLU A 773 -44.19 26.92 14.02
C GLU A 773 -44.65 28.30 13.56
N VAL A 774 -44.08 29.35 14.17
CA VAL A 774 -44.32 30.75 13.79
C VAL A 774 -42.99 31.44 13.52
N ASP A 775 -42.83 31.96 12.31
CA ASP A 775 -41.68 32.81 11.97
C ASP A 775 -41.87 34.22 12.51
N ILE A 776 -40.88 34.70 13.24
CA ILE A 776 -40.86 36.03 13.87
C ILE A 776 -40.12 36.97 12.93
N GLU A 777 -40.80 38.02 12.49
CA GLU A 777 -40.18 39.10 11.76
C GLU A 777 -39.26 39.91 12.69
N ILE A 778 -37.98 39.98 12.33
CA ILE A 778 -36.96 40.74 13.07
C ILE A 778 -36.57 42.00 12.30
N LEU A 779 -35.96 42.95 13.00
CA LEU A 779 -35.39 44.14 12.37
C LEU A 779 -34.33 43.73 11.34
N LYS A 780 -34.40 44.29 10.13
CA LYS A 780 -33.50 43.96 9.01
C LYS A 780 -32.03 44.23 9.31
N ASP A 781 -31.74 45.13 10.24
CA ASP A 781 -30.38 45.49 10.66
C ASP A 781 -29.82 44.52 11.71
N LEU A 782 -30.61 43.57 12.19
CA LEU A 782 -30.17 42.54 13.15
C LEU A 782 -29.50 41.38 12.42
N THR A 783 -28.28 41.63 11.95
CA THR A 783 -27.41 40.65 11.29
C THR A 783 -26.32 40.16 12.24
N VAL A 784 -25.86 38.92 12.03
CA VAL A 784 -24.89 38.25 12.91
C VAL A 784 -23.71 37.68 12.13
N ARG A 785 -22.59 37.48 12.82
CA ARG A 785 -21.42 36.79 12.29
C ARG A 785 -21.55 35.29 12.61
N PRO A 786 -21.62 34.39 11.62
CA PRO A 786 -21.69 32.95 11.86
C PRO A 786 -20.31 32.43 12.29
N CYS A 787 -19.99 32.52 13.58
CA CYS A 787 -18.77 31.94 14.15
C CYS A 787 -19.10 30.87 15.21
N ARG A 788 -18.09 30.08 15.58
CA ARG A 788 -18.23 28.96 16.53
C ARG A 788 -18.69 29.47 17.90
N GLU A 789 -18.08 30.55 18.38
CA GLU A 789 -18.39 31.16 19.68
C GLU A 789 -19.84 31.65 19.76
N PHE A 790 -20.38 32.19 18.65
CA PHE A 790 -21.78 32.60 18.59
C PHE A 790 -22.74 31.40 18.72
N THR A 791 -22.38 30.29 18.09
CA THR A 791 -23.19 29.06 18.08
C THR A 791 -23.22 28.45 19.48
N GLU A 792 -22.04 28.24 20.07
CA GLU A 792 -21.88 27.68 21.41
C GLU A 792 -22.59 28.56 22.47
N ALA A 793 -22.40 29.87 22.42
CA ALA A 793 -23.02 30.77 23.39
C ALA A 793 -24.55 30.83 23.25
N THR A 794 -25.08 30.72 22.03
CA THR A 794 -26.54 30.66 21.78
C THR A 794 -27.13 29.33 22.28
N GLU A 795 -26.49 28.21 21.99
CA GLU A 795 -26.92 26.89 22.46
C GLU A 795 -26.83 26.76 23.98
N GLN A 796 -25.82 27.37 24.61
CA GLN A 796 -25.69 27.40 26.07
C GLN A 796 -26.82 28.18 26.74
N ILE A 797 -27.27 29.31 26.15
CA ILE A 797 -28.41 30.08 26.67
C ILE A 797 -29.73 29.30 26.54
N LEU A 798 -29.94 28.66 25.40
CA LEU A 798 -31.19 27.96 25.09
C LEU A 798 -31.24 26.57 25.75
N GLY A 799 -30.09 25.95 25.98
CA GLY A 799 -29.94 24.61 26.58
C GLY A 799 -30.27 23.47 25.61
N TYR A 800 -30.22 23.72 24.30
CA TYR A 800 -30.40 22.73 23.22
C TYR A 800 -29.85 23.29 21.89
N LYS A 801 -29.61 22.40 20.92
CA LYS A 801 -29.21 22.77 19.56
C LYS A 801 -30.37 23.46 18.84
N ALA A 802 -30.29 24.77 18.70
CA ALA A 802 -31.36 25.61 18.18
C ALA A 802 -31.04 26.24 16.83
N LEU A 803 -29.79 26.17 16.36
CA LEU A 803 -29.35 26.85 15.15
C LEU A 803 -29.34 25.90 13.94
N SER A 804 -29.75 26.44 12.81
CA SER A 804 -29.57 25.83 11.50
C SER A 804 -29.02 26.86 10.51
N PHE A 805 -28.12 26.42 9.63
CA PHE A 805 -27.42 27.27 8.68
C PHE A 805 -27.91 26.97 7.27
N LYS A 806 -28.34 28.00 6.55
CA LYS A 806 -28.65 27.90 5.13
C LYS A 806 -27.41 28.30 4.33
N LYS A 807 -26.86 27.37 3.54
CA LYS A 807 -25.70 27.63 2.68
C LYS A 807 -26.08 28.39 1.42
N LYS A 808 -25.20 29.27 0.93
CA LYS A 808 -25.33 29.90 -0.38
C LYS A 808 -25.25 28.82 -1.47
N THR A 809 -26.11 28.94 -2.49
CA THR A 809 -26.09 28.06 -3.65
C THR A 809 -24.93 28.44 -4.57
N ILE A 810 -24.11 27.48 -5.00
CA ILE A 810 -23.05 27.76 -5.98
C ILE A 810 -23.69 27.93 -7.35
N THR A 811 -23.63 29.14 -7.91
CA THR A 811 -24.00 29.38 -9.30
C THR A 811 -22.78 29.19 -10.20
N SER A 812 -22.88 28.26 -11.15
CA SER A 812 -21.92 28.08 -12.25
C SER A 812 -21.65 29.43 -12.94
N LYS A 813 -20.38 29.87 -12.95
CA LYS A 813 -19.92 30.89 -13.89
C LYS A 813 -19.98 30.26 -15.28
N ARG A 814 -21.11 30.40 -15.99
CA ARG A 814 -21.21 30.03 -17.42
C ARG A 814 -20.03 30.66 -18.16
N LYS A 815 -19.07 29.84 -18.62
CA LYS A 815 -18.06 30.25 -19.59
C LYS A 815 -18.82 30.95 -20.73
N LYS A 816 -18.50 32.23 -21.00
CA LYS A 816 -18.98 32.91 -22.22
C LYS A 816 -18.59 32.01 -23.39
N ARG A 817 -19.57 31.37 -24.04
CA ARG A 817 -19.37 30.69 -25.33
C ARG A 817 -18.78 31.72 -26.29
N TRP A 818 -17.48 31.63 -26.54
CA TRP A 818 -16.87 32.25 -27.70
C TRP A 818 -17.45 31.56 -28.93
N GLY A 819 -18.15 32.33 -29.78
CA GLY A 819 -18.67 31.84 -31.05
C GLY A 819 -20.19 31.92 -31.21
N GLN A 820 -20.76 33.11 -31.18
CA GLN A 820 -21.88 33.46 -32.05
C GLN A 820 -21.63 34.88 -32.57
N ALA A 821 -20.99 34.97 -33.74
CA ALA A 821 -21.05 36.17 -34.55
C ALA A 821 -22.52 36.42 -34.92
N ARG A 822 -23.03 37.60 -34.58
CA ARG A 822 -24.32 38.08 -35.12
C ARG A 822 -24.11 38.39 -36.61
N PRO A 823 -25.01 37.96 -37.51
CA PRO A 823 -24.94 38.37 -38.90
C PRO A 823 -25.53 39.79 -39.03
N SER A 824 -24.70 40.71 -39.50
CA SER A 824 -25.11 41.95 -40.16
C SER A 824 -24.10 42.29 -41.24
#